data_AF-A0A660NE69-F1
#
_entry.id   AF-A0A660NE69-F1
#
_cell.length_a   1.000
_cell.length_b   1.000
_cell.length_c   1.000
_cell.angle_alpha   90.00
_cell.angle_beta   90.00
_cell.angle_gamma   90.00
#
_symmetry.space_group_name_H-M   'P 1'
#
loop_
_entity.id
_entity.type
_entity.pdbx_description
1 polymer ?
#
loop_
_entity_poly.entity_id
_entity_poly.type
_entity_poly.pdbx_seq_one_letter_code
_entity_poly.pdbx_strand_id
1 'polypeptide(L)'
;VQYERNETPDAGNHYNCPIVTSYAENIKNNVEEIAEQNIRFLNPFMAFTNEEVLTKQLIKVMADEFGIGEREVKAAAHAGWNELLQAKRDIEIKGEETLQWLKDNKKHGIVLAGRPYHVDPEIHHGIPDMITSFGLAVLTEDSVSHLAPIERPVIVSDQWMYHSRLYAAASLVKQRNDLDLVQLNSFGCGLDAVTTDQVSDILVGSGKIYTVLKIDEVNNLGAARIRIRSLIAAMRVREKRNIERHIKSASYHRKTFTKDMKKDYTILCPQMSPIHFDILEHALNAFGYHVEVLQNEGRSAIDCGLKFVNNDACYPSLIVVGQIMEALLSGKYDLNHTAIFMSQTGGGCRASNYIGFIRRALEKAGMEQIPVISVNANGMETNEGFQITLPMMIKAMQAIVYGDLFMRVVYATRPYEAVPGSTDKLHQKWRAKAIQSVSKKSPSFGEFKKNIRAIVKEFDELPRLNIKKPRVGVVGEILVKFSPLANNHIVELLEREGAEAVVPDLLDFLLYSFYNANFKAEHLGMSKKTAFLCNWGIKLLEGFRKDAKVALEKSKHFVAPSNIRHLADMSKEYVSIGNQTGEGWFLTGEMLELIETGAPNIVCTQPFGCLPNHVVGKGVIKELRRSHPEANIIAVDYDPSASEVNQLNRIKLMLATANKNLAKNSEVTA
;
A
#
# COMPACT_ATOMS: atom_id res chain seq x y z
N VAL A 1 13.10 -10.06 6.53
CA VAL A 1 12.63 -9.79 7.91
C VAL A 1 11.43 -8.86 7.84
N GLN A 2 10.25 -9.25 8.32
CA GLN A 2 9.03 -8.43 8.17
C GLN A 2 8.78 -7.47 9.34
N TYR A 3 9.04 -7.93 10.56
CA TYR A 3 8.91 -7.16 11.79
C TYR A 3 10.29 -7.00 12.40
N GLU A 4 10.62 -5.77 12.77
CA GLU A 4 11.82 -5.45 13.56
C GLU A 4 11.52 -5.51 15.06
N ARG A 5 12.54 -5.26 15.88
CA ARG A 5 12.40 -5.06 17.33
C ARG A 5 11.45 -3.90 17.63
N ASN A 6 10.70 -4.01 18.73
CA ASN A 6 9.88 -2.89 19.20
C ASN A 6 10.71 -1.93 20.07
N GLU A 7 11.49 -1.07 19.41
CA GLU A 7 12.35 -0.08 20.09
C GLU A 7 11.59 1.16 20.57
N THR A 8 10.36 1.34 20.11
CA THR A 8 9.51 2.48 20.44
C THR A 8 8.08 1.98 20.70
N PRO A 9 7.78 1.50 21.92
CA PRO A 9 6.51 0.81 22.23
C PRO A 9 5.23 1.62 21.99
N ASP A 10 5.37 2.93 21.97
CA ASP A 10 4.37 3.96 21.69
C ASP A 10 4.16 4.24 20.19
N ALA A 11 4.96 3.60 19.30
CA ALA A 11 4.69 3.57 17.86
C ALA A 11 3.51 2.65 17.54
N GLY A 12 2.82 2.91 16.42
CA GLY A 12 1.70 2.10 15.97
C GLY A 12 2.10 0.72 15.44
N ASN A 13 3.35 0.56 14.99
CA ASN A 13 3.93 -0.72 14.59
C ASN A 13 5.47 -0.64 14.52
N HIS A 14 6.12 -1.77 14.25
CA HIS A 14 7.57 -1.89 14.10
C HIS A 14 7.93 -2.69 12.82
N TYR A 15 7.26 -2.39 11.71
CA TYR A 15 7.55 -3.01 10.42
C TYR A 15 8.97 -2.67 9.96
N ASN A 16 9.61 -3.62 9.27
CA ASN A 16 10.78 -3.33 8.44
C ASN A 16 10.32 -2.72 7.09
N CYS A 17 11.24 -2.17 6.32
CA CYS A 17 11.01 -1.73 4.95
C CYS A 17 10.46 -2.90 4.11
N PRO A 18 9.31 -2.73 3.42
CA PRO A 18 8.74 -3.77 2.56
C PRO A 18 9.66 -4.21 1.42
N ILE A 19 10.48 -3.30 0.88
CA ILE A 19 11.47 -3.63 -0.15
C ILE A 19 12.53 -4.56 0.45
N VAL A 20 13.15 -4.18 1.57
CA VAL A 20 14.14 -5.01 2.27
C VAL A 20 13.56 -6.36 2.68
N THR A 21 12.30 -6.38 3.13
CA THR A 21 11.61 -7.61 3.53
C THR A 21 11.52 -8.61 2.38
N SER A 22 11.26 -8.12 1.16
CA SER A 22 10.83 -8.97 0.06
C SER A 22 11.80 -9.06 -1.12
N TYR A 23 12.90 -8.29 -1.14
CA TYR A 23 13.83 -8.25 -2.29
C TYR A 23 14.51 -9.59 -2.57
N ALA A 24 14.69 -10.43 -1.54
CA ALA A 24 15.23 -11.77 -1.72
C ALA A 24 14.35 -12.64 -2.64
N GLU A 25 13.03 -12.42 -2.67
CA GLU A 25 12.14 -13.09 -3.63
C GLU A 25 12.44 -12.65 -5.08
N ASN A 26 12.74 -11.37 -5.31
CA ASN A 26 13.12 -10.90 -6.63
C ASN A 26 14.47 -11.47 -7.08
N ILE A 27 15.44 -11.54 -6.18
CA ILE A 27 16.74 -12.17 -6.44
C ILE A 27 16.54 -13.62 -6.86
N LYS A 28 15.77 -14.39 -6.08
CA LYS A 28 15.41 -15.80 -6.36
C LYS A 28 14.82 -15.98 -7.76
N ASN A 29 13.93 -15.08 -8.19
CA ASN A 29 13.19 -15.21 -9.44
C ASN A 29 13.89 -14.60 -10.68
N ASN A 30 14.88 -13.72 -10.50
CA ASN A 30 15.43 -12.93 -11.60
C ASN A 30 16.94 -13.08 -11.83
N VAL A 31 17.69 -13.60 -10.86
CA VAL A 31 19.13 -13.90 -11.02
C VAL A 31 19.27 -15.32 -11.57
N GLU A 32 19.65 -15.43 -12.85
CA GLU A 32 19.69 -16.70 -13.59
C GLU A 32 20.74 -17.65 -13.02
N GLU A 33 21.87 -17.10 -12.58
CA GLU A 33 23.01 -17.82 -12.03
C GLU A 33 22.62 -18.68 -10.82
N ILE A 34 21.61 -18.27 -10.05
CA ILE A 34 21.09 -19.07 -8.93
C ILE A 34 20.54 -20.40 -9.44
N ALA A 35 19.74 -20.37 -10.51
CA ALA A 35 19.16 -21.57 -11.09
C ALA A 35 20.20 -22.35 -11.92
N GLU A 36 20.97 -21.66 -12.77
CA GLU A 36 21.93 -22.28 -13.69
C GLU A 36 23.08 -22.98 -12.98
N GLN A 37 23.56 -22.41 -11.87
CA GLN A 37 24.63 -23.01 -11.07
C GLN A 37 24.10 -23.86 -9.92
N ASN A 38 22.77 -24.08 -9.86
CA ASN A 38 22.10 -24.84 -8.80
C ASN A 38 22.49 -24.34 -7.39
N ILE A 39 22.54 -23.01 -7.22
CA ILE A 39 22.91 -22.38 -5.95
C ILE A 39 21.75 -22.57 -4.98
N ARG A 40 22.08 -23.10 -3.82
CA ARG A 40 21.14 -23.18 -2.70
C ARG A 40 20.94 -21.80 -2.07
N PHE A 41 19.91 -21.09 -2.55
CA PHE A 41 19.56 -19.75 -2.07
C PHE A 41 18.43 -19.81 -1.04
N LEU A 42 18.76 -19.49 0.23
CA LEU A 42 17.78 -19.47 1.33
C LEU A 42 17.26 -18.05 1.57
N ASN A 43 15.95 -17.89 1.55
CA ASN A 43 15.29 -16.61 1.79
C ASN A 43 14.06 -16.72 2.74
N PRO A 44 14.19 -17.34 3.92
CA PRO A 44 13.06 -17.53 4.82
C PRO A 44 12.55 -16.19 5.38
N PHE A 45 11.23 -16.07 5.49
CA PHE A 45 10.61 -14.96 6.20
C PHE A 45 10.75 -15.15 7.71
N MET A 46 11.24 -14.10 8.38
CA MET A 46 11.52 -14.08 9.81
C MET A 46 11.05 -12.76 10.43
N ALA A 47 10.84 -12.78 11.74
CA ALA A 47 10.54 -11.61 12.56
C ALA A 47 11.62 -11.44 13.63
N PHE A 48 12.18 -10.24 13.71
CA PHE A 48 13.18 -9.82 14.71
C PHE A 48 12.51 -9.18 15.93
N THR A 49 11.21 -9.43 16.14
CA THR A 49 10.42 -8.86 17.24
C THR A 49 11.08 -9.09 18.59
N ASN A 50 11.58 -10.31 18.83
CA ASN A 50 12.38 -10.69 20.00
C ASN A 50 13.20 -11.96 19.70
N GLU A 51 14.14 -12.26 20.58
CA GLU A 51 15.04 -13.42 20.46
C GLU A 51 14.28 -14.75 20.34
N GLU A 52 13.22 -14.94 21.14
CA GLU A 52 12.44 -16.19 21.15
C GLU A 52 11.79 -16.45 19.78
N VAL A 53 11.12 -15.44 19.22
CA VAL A 53 10.43 -15.54 17.92
C VAL A 53 11.41 -15.80 16.80
N LEU A 54 12.53 -15.06 16.76
CA LEU A 54 13.58 -15.25 15.77
C LEU A 54 14.18 -16.65 15.87
N THR A 55 14.58 -17.05 17.09
CA THR A 55 15.22 -18.35 17.35
C THR A 55 14.31 -19.50 16.99
N LYS A 56 13.01 -19.42 17.29
CA LYS A 56 12.03 -20.44 16.92
C LYS A 56 11.96 -20.67 15.41
N GLN A 57 12.01 -19.60 14.63
CA GLN A 57 11.99 -19.73 13.17
C GLN A 57 13.34 -20.23 12.64
N LEU A 58 14.46 -19.78 13.22
CA LEU A 58 15.79 -20.30 12.89
C LEU A 58 15.92 -21.80 13.20
N ILE A 59 15.35 -22.30 14.29
CA ILE A 59 15.36 -23.74 14.63
C ILE A 59 14.71 -24.54 13.51
N LYS A 60 13.55 -24.11 13.01
CA LYS A 60 12.87 -24.78 11.89
C LYS A 60 13.74 -24.77 10.65
N VAL A 61 14.19 -23.58 10.23
CA VAL A 61 15.02 -23.42 9.03
C VAL A 61 16.27 -24.29 9.14
N MET A 62 17.05 -24.16 10.20
CA MET A 62 18.34 -24.87 10.34
C MET A 62 18.19 -26.39 10.48
N ALA A 63 17.11 -26.87 11.10
CA ALA A 63 16.81 -28.29 11.15
C ALA A 63 16.45 -28.83 9.76
N ASP A 64 15.53 -28.17 9.05
CA ASP A 64 15.04 -28.60 7.73
C ASP A 64 16.15 -28.53 6.66
N GLU A 65 16.98 -27.48 6.74
CA GLU A 65 17.96 -27.13 5.73
C GLU A 65 19.34 -27.77 5.98
N PHE A 66 19.76 -27.91 7.23
CA PHE A 66 21.13 -28.33 7.57
C PHE A 66 21.18 -29.50 8.56
N GLY A 67 20.04 -29.96 9.09
CA GLY A 67 20.01 -31.00 10.12
C GLY A 67 20.62 -30.55 11.46
N ILE A 68 20.76 -29.24 11.69
CA ILE A 68 21.38 -28.70 12.91
C ILE A 68 20.37 -28.77 14.06
N GLY A 69 20.81 -29.32 15.19
CA GLY A 69 19.97 -29.52 16.36
C GLY A 69 19.56 -28.23 17.07
N GLU A 70 18.37 -28.23 17.66
CA GLU A 70 17.77 -27.08 18.36
C GLU A 70 18.71 -26.42 19.38
N ARG A 71 19.47 -27.21 20.14
CA ARG A 71 20.37 -26.71 21.19
C ARG A 71 21.47 -25.82 20.62
N GLU A 72 22.04 -26.20 19.49
CA GLU A 72 23.11 -25.45 18.82
C GLU A 72 22.56 -24.15 18.24
N VAL A 73 21.40 -24.23 17.57
CA VAL A 73 20.72 -23.04 17.01
C VAL A 73 20.38 -22.03 18.11
N LYS A 74 19.85 -22.49 19.25
CA LYS A 74 19.55 -21.62 20.40
C LYS A 74 20.81 -20.92 20.93
N ALA A 75 21.91 -21.66 21.08
CA ALA A 75 23.16 -21.09 21.56
C ALA A 75 23.71 -20.03 20.59
N ALA A 76 23.71 -20.32 19.28
CA ALA A 76 24.17 -19.40 18.25
C ALA A 76 23.26 -18.16 18.14
N ALA A 77 21.94 -18.35 18.18
CA ALA A 77 20.96 -17.25 18.13
C ALA A 77 21.10 -16.34 19.36
N HIS A 78 21.30 -16.91 20.56
CA HIS A 78 21.52 -16.12 21.77
C HIS A 78 22.82 -15.31 21.70
N ALA A 79 23.92 -15.92 21.24
CA ALA A 79 25.19 -15.22 21.05
C ALA A 79 25.05 -14.07 20.04
N GLY A 80 24.42 -14.33 18.89
CA GLY A 80 24.18 -13.29 17.87
C GLY A 80 23.23 -12.19 18.35
N TRP A 81 22.23 -12.52 19.16
CA TRP A 81 21.31 -11.54 19.73
C TRP A 81 22.00 -10.62 20.73
N ASN A 82 22.84 -11.17 21.61
CA ASN A 82 23.62 -10.38 22.56
C ASN A 82 24.61 -9.44 21.84
N GLU A 83 25.30 -9.95 20.81
CA GLU A 83 26.21 -9.12 20.01
C GLU A 83 25.47 -8.01 19.26
N LEU A 84 24.28 -8.29 18.71
CA LEU A 84 23.44 -7.26 18.09
C LEU A 84 23.09 -6.13 19.07
N LEU A 85 22.74 -6.48 20.32
CA LEU A 85 22.45 -5.49 21.37
C LEU A 85 23.71 -4.73 21.79
N GLN A 86 24.86 -5.40 21.88
CA GLN A 86 26.13 -4.79 22.22
C GLN A 86 26.59 -3.80 21.13
N ALA A 87 26.56 -4.21 19.85
CA ALA A 87 26.91 -3.35 18.73
C ALA A 87 26.05 -2.07 18.69
N LYS A 88 24.76 -2.19 19.01
CA LYS A 88 23.89 -1.02 19.16
C LYS A 88 24.35 -0.13 20.31
N ARG A 89 24.66 -0.72 21.47
CA ARG A 89 25.13 0.03 22.64
C ARG A 89 26.45 0.76 22.37
N ASP A 90 27.36 0.14 21.62
CA ASP A 90 28.62 0.76 21.23
C ASP A 90 28.40 1.99 20.35
N ILE A 91 27.43 1.93 19.42
CA ILE A 91 27.02 3.07 18.58
C ILE A 91 26.42 4.19 19.42
N GLU A 92 25.57 3.87 20.40
CA GLU A 92 24.98 4.84 21.34
C GLU A 92 26.05 5.53 22.18
N ILE A 93 27.00 4.77 22.75
CA ILE A 93 28.12 5.30 23.54
C ILE A 93 28.97 6.22 22.67
N LYS A 94 29.29 5.81 21.44
CA LYS A 94 30.08 6.65 20.52
C LYS A 94 29.35 7.94 20.13
N GLY A 95 28.03 7.88 20.00
CA GLY A 95 27.19 9.06 19.81
C GLY A 95 27.29 10.03 20.99
N GLU A 96 27.13 9.53 22.22
CA GLU A 96 27.25 10.32 23.45
C GLU A 96 28.65 10.95 23.60
N GLU A 97 29.71 10.19 23.37
CA GLU A 97 31.09 10.68 23.35
C GLU A 97 31.27 11.82 22.33
N THR A 98 30.71 11.67 21.14
CA THR A 98 30.82 12.67 20.07
C THR A 98 30.04 13.94 20.44
N LEU A 99 28.85 13.82 21.02
CA LEU A 99 28.07 14.97 21.50
C LEU A 99 28.78 15.73 22.63
N GLN A 100 29.48 15.02 23.50
CA GLN A 100 30.31 15.63 24.54
C GLN A 100 31.52 16.35 23.92
N TRP A 101 32.19 15.71 22.96
CA TRP A 101 33.29 16.32 22.21
C TRP A 101 32.87 17.61 21.48
N LEU A 102 31.67 17.64 20.87
CA LEU A 102 31.12 18.84 20.23
C LEU A 102 31.02 20.01 21.22
N LYS A 103 30.50 19.74 22.41
CA LYS A 103 30.36 20.74 23.49
C LYS A 103 31.72 21.25 23.97
N ASP A 104 32.64 20.35 24.25
CA ASP A 104 33.96 20.69 24.82
C ASP A 104 34.83 21.47 23.83
N ASN A 105 34.70 21.17 22.53
CA ASN A 105 35.50 21.78 21.47
C ASN A 105 34.78 22.94 20.75
N LYS A 106 33.56 23.28 21.16
CA LYS A 106 32.68 24.28 20.49
C LYS A 106 32.57 24.01 18.98
N LYS A 107 32.36 22.74 18.65
CA LYS A 107 32.18 22.25 17.28
C LYS A 107 30.71 22.03 16.99
N HIS A 108 30.40 21.80 15.72
CA HIS A 108 29.04 21.56 15.24
C HIS A 108 28.95 20.18 14.59
N GLY A 109 27.84 19.48 14.83
CA GLY A 109 27.56 18.15 14.29
C GLY A 109 26.42 18.15 13.28
N ILE A 110 26.48 17.22 12.34
CA ILE A 110 25.38 16.86 11.45
C ILE A 110 24.93 15.45 11.81
N VAL A 111 23.65 15.31 12.16
CA VAL A 111 22.98 14.02 12.14
C VAL A 111 22.64 13.72 10.68
N LEU A 112 23.45 12.88 10.04
CA LEU A 112 23.22 12.40 8.69
C LEU A 112 22.29 11.20 8.77
N ALA A 113 20.99 11.47 8.63
CA ALA A 113 19.96 10.48 8.85
C ALA A 113 19.48 9.86 7.53
N GLY A 114 19.04 8.61 7.55
CA GLY A 114 18.54 7.99 6.33
C GLY A 114 17.89 6.62 6.53
N ARG A 115 18.43 5.64 5.83
CA ARG A 115 18.04 4.24 5.88
C ARG A 115 19.25 3.42 6.34
N PRO A 116 19.05 2.24 6.95
CA PRO A 116 20.17 1.42 7.43
C PRO A 116 21.21 1.12 6.35
N TYR A 117 20.79 0.93 5.11
CA TYR A 117 21.70 0.67 3.98
C TYR A 117 22.47 1.91 3.50
N HIS A 118 22.10 3.13 3.92
CA HIS A 118 22.89 4.33 3.63
C HIS A 118 24.20 4.39 4.43
N VAL A 119 24.47 3.44 5.32
CA VAL A 119 25.81 3.28 5.92
C VAL A 119 26.81 2.66 4.94
N ASP A 120 26.34 2.04 3.86
CA ASP A 120 27.22 1.44 2.84
C ASP A 120 27.95 2.54 2.03
N PRO A 121 29.29 2.50 1.94
CA PRO A 121 30.10 3.43 1.14
C PRO A 121 29.70 3.52 -0.33
N GLU A 122 29.22 2.43 -0.92
CA GLU A 122 28.77 2.40 -2.32
C GLU A 122 27.43 3.12 -2.51
N ILE A 123 26.65 3.29 -1.43
CA ILE A 123 25.33 3.94 -1.48
C ILE A 123 25.42 5.40 -1.06
N HIS A 124 26.18 5.73 -0.02
CA HIS A 124 26.26 7.11 0.47
C HIS A 124 27.26 8.00 -0.30
N HIS A 125 27.96 7.45 -1.30
CA HIS A 125 28.80 8.20 -2.24
C HIS A 125 29.90 9.05 -1.59
N GLY A 126 30.39 8.70 -0.39
CA GLY A 126 31.35 9.53 0.37
C GLY A 126 30.79 10.85 0.94
N ILE A 127 29.46 11.01 1.04
CA ILE A 127 28.83 12.19 1.67
C ILE A 127 29.30 12.42 3.13
N PRO A 128 29.44 11.39 4.00
CA PRO A 128 29.97 11.56 5.35
C PRO A 128 31.36 12.21 5.35
N ASP A 129 32.29 11.70 4.54
CA ASP A 129 33.66 12.22 4.42
C ASP A 129 33.69 13.65 3.88
N MET A 130 32.77 13.95 2.95
CA MET A 130 32.61 15.30 2.45
C MET A 130 32.15 16.27 3.54
N ILE A 131 31.22 15.88 4.41
CA ILE A 131 30.77 16.70 5.54
C ILE A 131 31.90 16.88 6.56
N THR A 132 32.64 15.82 6.91
CA THR A 132 33.76 15.92 7.86
C THR A 132 34.90 16.80 7.34
N SER A 133 35.12 16.84 6.01
CA SER A 133 36.09 17.75 5.39
C SER A 133 35.80 19.24 5.61
N PHE A 134 34.55 19.60 5.98
CA PHE A 134 34.17 20.96 6.37
C PHE A 134 34.34 21.24 7.88
N GLY A 135 34.92 20.31 8.63
CA GLY A 135 35.16 20.44 10.07
C GLY A 135 33.93 20.20 10.95
N LEU A 136 32.91 19.51 10.42
CA LEU A 136 31.70 19.11 11.13
C LEU A 136 31.82 17.64 11.57
N ALA A 137 31.31 17.31 12.76
CA ALA A 137 31.15 15.90 13.12
C ALA A 137 29.96 15.29 12.37
N VAL A 138 30.02 14.00 12.04
CA VAL A 138 28.89 13.26 11.46
C VAL A 138 28.41 12.21 12.45
N LEU A 139 27.13 12.23 12.75
CA LEU A 139 26.43 11.25 13.59
C LEU A 139 25.33 10.58 12.75
N THR A 140 24.97 9.34 13.07
CA THR A 140 23.81 8.65 12.48
C THR A 140 22.60 8.77 13.41
N GLU A 141 21.39 8.55 12.89
CA GLU A 141 20.18 8.46 13.72
C GLU A 141 20.31 7.39 14.81
N ASP A 142 20.96 6.27 14.51
CA ASP A 142 21.18 5.16 15.44
C ASP A 142 22.04 5.59 16.63
N SER A 143 22.99 6.49 16.44
CA SER A 143 23.88 6.97 17.51
C SER A 143 23.23 7.93 18.51
N VAL A 144 22.06 8.49 18.19
CA VAL A 144 21.44 9.57 18.99
C VAL A 144 19.95 9.39 19.30
N SER A 145 19.28 8.43 18.66
CA SER A 145 17.82 8.24 18.79
C SER A 145 17.36 7.90 20.22
N HIS A 146 18.22 7.33 21.07
CA HIS A 146 17.90 7.02 22.47
C HIS A 146 17.88 8.24 23.39
N LEU A 147 18.38 9.39 22.93
CA LEU A 147 18.59 10.58 23.77
C LEU A 147 17.39 11.54 23.80
N ALA A 148 16.41 11.36 22.93
CA ALA A 148 15.20 12.18 22.94
C ALA A 148 13.96 11.37 22.55
N PRO A 149 12.86 11.47 23.31
CA PRO A 149 11.61 10.83 22.93
C PRO A 149 10.96 11.53 21.73
N ILE A 150 10.09 10.82 21.03
CA ILE A 150 9.23 11.38 19.99
C ILE A 150 8.03 12.07 20.66
N GLU A 151 7.76 13.31 20.29
CA GLU A 151 6.56 14.02 20.74
C GLU A 151 5.35 13.50 19.96
N ARG A 152 4.51 12.72 20.66
CA ARG A 152 3.33 12.07 20.08
C ARG A 152 2.03 12.78 20.44
N PRO A 153 0.94 12.56 19.68
CA PRO A 153 0.91 11.81 18.42
C PRO A 153 1.53 12.62 17.28
N VAL A 154 2.11 11.92 16.31
CA VAL A 154 2.60 12.52 15.06
C VAL A 154 1.47 12.54 14.02
N ILE A 155 1.57 13.38 12.97
CA ILE A 155 0.51 13.48 11.94
C ILE A 155 0.39 12.19 11.11
N VAL A 156 1.52 11.50 10.93
CA VAL A 156 1.60 10.21 10.22
C VAL A 156 1.40 9.03 11.18
N SER A 157 0.96 7.88 10.67
CA SER A 157 1.04 6.62 11.39
C SER A 157 2.49 6.14 11.42
N ASP A 158 3.09 6.22 12.61
CA ASP A 158 4.44 5.72 12.87
C ASP A 158 4.41 4.19 13.01
N GLN A 159 4.81 3.49 11.95
CA GLN A 159 4.66 2.04 11.82
C GLN A 159 5.94 1.33 11.39
N TRP A 160 7.03 2.07 11.18
CA TRP A 160 8.31 1.53 10.69
C TRP A 160 9.41 1.83 11.69
N MET A 161 10.09 0.80 12.19
CA MET A 161 11.02 0.91 13.32
C MET A 161 12.15 1.93 13.06
N TYR A 162 12.80 1.85 11.89
CA TYR A 162 13.88 2.76 11.53
C TYR A 162 13.40 4.22 11.36
N HIS A 163 12.12 4.45 11.08
CA HIS A 163 11.58 5.80 10.99
C HIS A 163 11.33 6.39 12.37
N SER A 164 10.92 5.58 13.33
CA SER A 164 10.79 6.02 14.72
C SER A 164 12.15 6.52 15.23
N ARG A 165 13.26 5.83 14.90
CA ARG A 165 14.62 6.32 15.21
C ARG A 165 14.92 7.66 14.55
N LEU A 166 14.60 7.81 13.26
CA LEU A 166 14.74 9.07 12.53
C LEU A 166 13.95 10.22 13.19
N TYR A 167 12.71 9.96 13.64
CA TYR A 167 11.89 10.97 14.34
C TYR A 167 12.48 11.33 15.71
N ALA A 168 12.99 10.35 16.45
CA ALA A 168 13.64 10.57 17.74
C ALA A 168 14.94 11.40 17.59
N ALA A 169 15.75 11.08 16.57
CA ALA A 169 16.93 11.86 16.23
C ALA A 169 16.56 13.31 15.84
N ALA A 170 15.48 13.52 15.09
CA ALA A 170 14.96 14.84 14.77
C ALA A 170 14.51 15.59 16.05
N SER A 171 13.86 14.93 17.01
CA SER A 171 13.51 15.50 18.32
C SER A 171 14.73 15.96 19.11
N LEU A 172 15.84 15.21 19.08
CA LEU A 172 17.09 15.64 19.73
C LEU A 172 17.67 16.88 19.04
N VAL A 173 17.79 16.85 17.71
CA VAL A 173 18.33 17.96 16.92
C VAL A 173 17.52 19.24 17.15
N LYS A 174 16.19 19.11 17.25
CA LYS A 174 15.28 20.22 17.60
C LYS A 174 15.73 20.96 18.86
N GLN A 175 16.16 20.22 19.90
CA GLN A 175 16.52 20.75 21.21
C GLN A 175 17.94 21.33 21.28
N ARG A 176 18.80 21.05 20.30
CA ARG A 176 20.24 21.37 20.36
C ARG A 176 20.68 22.42 19.34
N ASN A 177 21.47 23.40 19.76
CA ASN A 177 21.98 24.45 18.87
C ASN A 177 23.22 24.02 18.09
N ASP A 178 23.98 23.06 18.60
CA ASP A 178 25.24 22.53 18.06
C ASP A 178 25.05 21.34 17.12
N LEU A 179 23.80 21.01 16.77
CA LEU A 179 23.44 19.94 15.84
C LEU A 179 22.49 20.44 14.75
N ASP A 180 22.65 19.96 13.53
CA ASP A 180 21.63 20.04 12.48
C ASP A 180 21.40 18.67 11.84
N LEU A 181 20.29 18.50 11.13
CA LEU A 181 19.92 17.23 10.49
C LEU A 181 19.99 17.37 8.97
N VAL A 182 20.66 16.42 8.34
CA VAL A 182 20.65 16.22 6.90
C VAL A 182 20.05 14.85 6.64
N GLN A 183 18.94 14.78 5.92
CA GLN A 183 18.32 13.51 5.58
C GLN A 183 18.72 13.07 4.17
N LEU A 184 19.22 11.85 4.05
CA LEU A 184 19.38 11.15 2.78
C LEU A 184 18.02 10.61 2.34
N ASN A 185 17.62 10.96 1.12
CA ASN A 185 16.38 10.51 0.47
C ASN A 185 16.74 9.72 -0.79
N SER A 186 16.43 8.43 -0.82
CA SER A 186 16.71 7.60 -2.00
C SER A 186 15.68 7.89 -3.10
N PHE A 187 16.13 8.13 -4.32
CA PHE A 187 15.24 8.29 -5.47
C PHE A 187 14.31 7.08 -5.60
N GLY A 188 13.00 7.35 -5.71
CA GLY A 188 11.97 6.30 -5.78
C GLY A 188 11.66 5.60 -4.47
N CYS A 189 12.27 5.99 -3.34
CA CYS A 189 11.96 5.39 -2.05
C CYS A 189 10.58 5.81 -1.56
N GLY A 190 9.66 4.85 -1.54
CA GLY A 190 8.29 5.16 -1.19
C GLY A 190 8.09 5.60 0.27
N LEU A 191 8.90 5.08 1.17
CA LEU A 191 8.85 5.38 2.59
C LEU A 191 9.35 6.80 2.90
N ASP A 192 10.34 7.29 2.13
CA ASP A 192 10.92 8.62 2.30
C ASP A 192 9.87 9.71 2.15
N ALA A 193 8.95 9.57 1.18
CA ALA A 193 7.85 10.51 0.95
C ALA A 193 6.95 10.78 2.17
N VAL A 194 6.86 9.84 3.11
CA VAL A 194 6.14 10.05 4.38
C VAL A 194 7.07 10.67 5.43
N THR A 195 8.29 10.12 5.55
CA THR A 195 9.22 10.52 6.61
C THR A 195 9.79 11.91 6.43
N THR A 196 10.05 12.36 5.20
CA THR A 196 10.66 13.68 4.97
C THR A 196 9.76 14.79 5.46
N ASP A 197 8.45 14.66 5.20
CA ASP A 197 7.46 15.63 5.63
C ASP A 197 7.33 15.61 7.17
N GLN A 198 7.31 14.42 7.79
CA GLN A 198 7.24 14.30 9.24
C GLN A 198 8.48 14.84 9.97
N VAL A 199 9.67 14.61 9.43
CA VAL A 199 10.92 15.18 9.99
C VAL A 199 10.93 16.69 9.82
N SER A 200 10.46 17.20 8.67
CA SER A 200 10.28 18.64 8.46
C SER A 200 9.38 19.26 9.52
N ASP A 201 8.25 18.63 9.86
CA ASP A 201 7.32 19.13 10.90
C ASP A 201 8.00 19.26 12.28
N ILE A 202 8.81 18.25 12.65
CA ILE A 202 9.53 18.23 13.93
C ILE A 202 10.55 19.37 13.99
N LEU A 203 11.26 19.63 12.90
CA LEU A 203 12.39 20.57 12.88
C LEU A 203 11.97 22.01 12.61
N VAL A 204 11.19 22.26 11.56
CA VAL A 204 10.90 23.61 11.04
C VAL A 204 10.12 24.43 12.06
N GLY A 205 9.17 23.81 12.77
CA GLY A 205 8.37 24.49 13.81
C GLY A 205 9.22 25.11 14.93
N SER A 206 10.41 24.55 15.18
CA SER A 206 11.38 25.04 16.18
C SER A 206 12.55 25.84 15.57
N GLY A 207 12.36 26.34 14.34
CA GLY A 207 13.31 27.21 13.66
C GLY A 207 14.57 26.51 13.14
N LYS A 208 14.61 25.18 13.05
CA LYS A 208 15.71 24.45 12.40
C LYS A 208 15.62 24.52 10.88
N ILE A 209 16.76 24.40 10.20
CA ILE A 209 16.81 24.28 8.74
C ILE A 209 16.76 22.80 8.40
N TYR A 210 15.67 22.35 7.79
CA TYR A 210 15.57 20.98 7.31
C TYR A 210 16.25 20.86 5.94
N THR A 211 17.25 19.99 5.85
CA THR A 211 18.00 19.73 4.61
C THR A 211 17.81 18.29 4.17
N VAL A 212 17.42 18.11 2.91
CA VAL A 212 17.31 16.80 2.27
C VAL A 212 18.31 16.69 1.14
N LEU A 213 19.03 15.58 1.05
CA LEU A 213 19.88 15.23 -0.09
C LEU A 213 19.25 14.02 -0.80
N LYS A 214 18.80 14.24 -2.02
CA LYS A 214 18.30 13.14 -2.86
C LYS A 214 19.49 12.42 -3.47
N ILE A 215 19.55 11.10 -3.32
CA ILE A 215 20.61 10.24 -3.84
C ILE A 215 20.01 9.12 -4.70
N ASP A 216 20.75 8.72 -5.72
CA ASP A 216 20.45 7.59 -6.61
C ASP A 216 21.74 6.80 -6.85
N GLU A 217 21.75 5.91 -7.85
CA GLU A 217 22.96 5.17 -8.25
C GLU A 217 24.07 6.07 -8.81
N VAL A 218 23.75 7.29 -9.23
CA VAL A 218 24.71 8.21 -9.85
C VAL A 218 25.45 8.96 -8.75
N ASN A 219 26.76 8.73 -8.68
CA ASN A 219 27.62 9.44 -7.75
C ASN A 219 27.76 10.93 -8.17
N ASN A 220 26.97 11.80 -7.53
CA ASN A 220 27.00 13.26 -7.74
C ASN A 220 27.32 14.01 -6.43
N LEU A 221 28.55 13.87 -5.95
CA LEU A 221 29.05 14.64 -4.80
C LEU A 221 29.02 16.17 -5.02
N GLY A 222 29.03 16.64 -6.27
CA GLY A 222 29.01 18.08 -6.57
C GLY A 222 27.75 18.76 -6.05
N ALA A 223 26.57 18.21 -6.36
CA ALA A 223 25.30 18.74 -5.90
C ALA A 223 25.16 18.67 -4.37
N ALA A 224 25.56 17.55 -3.76
CA ALA A 224 25.59 17.39 -2.30
C ALA A 224 26.51 18.43 -1.63
N ARG A 225 27.71 18.63 -2.17
CA ARG A 225 28.68 19.62 -1.66
C ARG A 225 28.13 21.03 -1.70
N ILE A 226 27.44 21.43 -2.76
CA ILE A 226 26.81 22.74 -2.86
C ILE A 226 25.74 22.92 -1.79
N ARG A 227 24.85 21.93 -1.61
CA ARG A 227 23.79 21.97 -0.59
C ARG A 227 24.35 22.07 0.83
N ILE A 228 25.39 21.30 1.16
CA ILE A 228 26.05 21.37 2.47
C ILE A 228 26.74 22.72 2.69
N ARG A 229 27.43 23.27 1.68
CA ARG A 229 28.00 24.63 1.78
C ARG A 229 26.94 25.70 2.02
N SER A 230 25.79 25.60 1.36
CA SER A 230 24.66 26.50 1.57
C SER A 230 24.08 26.38 2.98
N LEU A 231 23.96 25.17 3.52
CA LEU A 231 23.54 24.94 4.92
C LEU A 231 24.52 25.61 5.90
N ILE A 232 25.82 25.37 5.74
CA ILE A 232 26.87 25.99 6.58
C ILE A 232 26.80 27.53 6.52
N ALA A 233 26.62 28.09 5.32
CA ALA A 233 26.49 29.53 5.14
C ALA A 233 25.24 30.08 5.86
N ALA A 234 24.11 29.39 5.74
CA ALA A 234 22.87 29.76 6.43
C ALA A 234 23.03 29.72 7.95
N MET A 235 23.64 28.67 8.50
CA MET A 235 23.93 28.55 9.93
C MET A 235 24.77 29.72 10.44
N ARG A 236 25.86 30.07 9.74
CA ARG A 236 26.73 31.21 10.08
C ARG A 236 26.00 32.55 10.06
N VAL A 237 25.09 32.76 9.11
CA VAL A 237 24.28 33.98 9.05
C VAL A 237 23.34 34.08 10.25
N ARG A 238 22.72 32.97 10.65
CA ARG A 238 21.82 32.93 11.82
C ARG A 238 22.57 33.17 13.12
N GLU A 239 23.75 32.58 13.27
CA GLU A 239 24.64 32.80 14.41
C GLU A 239 25.07 34.27 14.50
N LYS A 240 25.56 34.86 13.40
CA LYS A 240 25.93 36.29 13.35
C LYS A 240 24.78 37.24 13.67
N ARG A 241 23.55 36.86 13.35
CA ARG A 241 22.34 37.65 13.62
C ARG A 241 21.73 37.37 15.00
N ASN A 242 22.33 36.48 15.81
CA ASN A 242 21.80 36.05 17.10
C ASN A 242 20.32 35.66 17.04
N ILE A 243 19.92 34.90 16.01
CA ILE A 243 18.52 34.49 15.86
C ILE A 243 18.20 33.44 16.94
N GLU A 244 17.40 33.83 17.93
CA GLU A 244 16.91 32.92 18.96
C GLU A 244 15.90 31.92 18.38
N ARG A 245 15.96 30.67 18.84
CA ARG A 245 15.02 29.61 18.48
C ARG A 245 14.05 29.37 19.62
N HIS A 246 12.76 29.34 19.29
CA HIS A 246 11.73 28.91 20.22
C HIS A 246 11.35 27.47 19.91
N ILE A 247 11.59 26.56 20.85
CA ILE A 247 11.23 25.17 20.71
C ILE A 247 9.71 25.06 20.79
N LYS A 248 9.10 24.45 19.77
CA LYS A 248 7.67 24.13 19.73
C LYS A 248 7.48 22.61 19.80
N SER A 249 6.34 22.19 20.35
CA SER A 249 5.93 20.80 20.28
C SER A 249 5.61 20.42 18.83
N ALA A 250 6.01 19.22 18.43
CA ALA A 250 5.66 18.59 17.17
C ALA A 250 4.42 17.68 17.28
N SER A 251 3.81 17.57 18.46
CA SER A 251 2.58 16.80 18.66
C SER A 251 1.44 17.36 17.80
N TYR A 252 0.83 16.49 17.02
CA TYR A 252 -0.31 16.78 16.16
C TYR A 252 -1.63 16.63 16.92
N HIS A 253 -2.52 17.60 16.83
CA HIS A 253 -3.83 17.55 17.48
C HIS A 253 -4.94 17.36 16.44
N ARG A 254 -5.31 16.10 16.18
CA ARG A 254 -6.34 15.77 15.18
C ARG A 254 -7.73 16.29 15.59
N LYS A 255 -8.53 16.69 14.59
CA LYS A 255 -9.98 16.88 14.74
C LYS A 255 -10.70 15.55 14.68
N THR A 256 -11.52 15.27 15.69
CA THR A 256 -12.30 14.03 15.81
C THR A 256 -13.71 14.25 15.29
N PHE A 257 -14.26 13.22 14.64
CA PHE A 257 -15.66 13.23 14.23
C PHE A 257 -16.55 12.82 15.41
N THR A 258 -17.37 13.76 15.89
CA THR A 258 -18.20 13.58 17.09
C THR A 258 -19.58 13.01 16.77
N LYS A 259 -20.32 12.58 17.81
CA LYS A 259 -21.69 12.06 17.64
C LYS A 259 -22.67 13.08 17.09
N ASP A 260 -22.47 14.36 17.38
CA ASP A 260 -23.34 15.41 16.88
C ASP A 260 -23.11 15.69 15.39
N MET A 261 -21.84 15.69 14.95
CA MET A 261 -21.47 15.84 13.53
C MET A 261 -22.12 14.78 12.64
N LYS A 262 -22.43 13.59 13.17
CA LYS A 262 -23.15 12.54 12.42
C LYS A 262 -24.48 13.01 11.83
N LYS A 263 -25.15 13.99 12.46
CA LYS A 263 -26.51 14.42 12.10
C LYS A 263 -26.55 15.33 10.88
N ASP A 264 -25.52 16.16 10.70
CA ASP A 264 -25.53 17.31 9.80
C ASP A 264 -24.30 17.42 8.88
N TYR A 265 -23.24 16.63 9.11
CA TYR A 265 -22.05 16.68 8.26
C TYR A 265 -22.23 15.84 7.00
N THR A 266 -21.80 16.39 5.86
CA THR A 266 -21.52 15.60 4.65
C THR A 266 -20.16 14.93 4.77
N ILE A 267 -20.09 13.63 4.51
CA ILE A 267 -18.87 12.84 4.60
C ILE A 267 -18.40 12.50 3.19
N LEU A 268 -17.33 13.15 2.73
CA LEU A 268 -16.74 12.88 1.42
C LEU A 268 -15.96 11.57 1.45
N CYS A 269 -16.20 10.70 0.47
CA CYS A 269 -15.49 9.44 0.30
C CYS A 269 -14.81 9.42 -1.08
N PRO A 270 -13.48 9.25 -1.16
CA PRO A 270 -12.80 9.15 -2.45
C PRO A 270 -13.29 7.91 -3.22
N GLN A 271 -13.39 8.03 -4.54
CA GLN A 271 -13.87 6.96 -5.41
C GLN A 271 -12.75 5.97 -5.74
N MET A 272 -12.99 4.70 -5.43
CA MET A 272 -12.06 3.61 -5.70
C MET A 272 -12.57 2.66 -6.78
N SER A 273 -13.86 2.33 -6.76
CA SER A 273 -14.47 1.38 -7.69
C SER A 273 -15.94 1.74 -7.92
N PRO A 274 -16.27 2.42 -9.02
CA PRO A 274 -17.64 2.92 -9.25
C PRO A 274 -18.72 1.84 -9.08
N ILE A 275 -18.50 0.65 -9.65
CA ILE A 275 -19.48 -0.46 -9.60
C ILE A 275 -19.78 -0.96 -8.17
N HIS A 276 -18.83 -0.79 -7.25
CA HIS A 276 -18.98 -1.17 -5.83
C HIS A 276 -19.46 0.02 -4.98
N PHE A 277 -18.79 1.16 -5.11
CA PHE A 277 -18.95 2.30 -4.21
C PHE A 277 -20.29 3.00 -4.41
N ASP A 278 -20.85 2.95 -5.63
CA ASP A 278 -22.21 3.39 -5.90
C ASP A 278 -23.25 2.69 -5.02
N ILE A 279 -23.04 1.41 -4.73
CA ILE A 279 -23.94 0.61 -3.89
C ILE A 279 -23.56 0.80 -2.40
N LEU A 280 -22.27 0.87 -2.10
CA LEU A 280 -21.75 1.03 -0.75
C LEU A 280 -22.17 2.36 -0.12
N GLU A 281 -22.18 3.45 -0.89
CA GLU A 281 -22.67 4.77 -0.45
C GLU A 281 -24.08 4.65 0.16
N HIS A 282 -24.99 4.05 -0.59
CA HIS A 282 -26.38 3.85 -0.17
C HIS A 282 -26.49 2.91 1.05
N ALA A 283 -25.63 1.89 1.13
CA ALA A 283 -25.54 1.00 2.27
C ALA A 283 -25.13 1.75 3.56
N LEU A 284 -24.17 2.67 3.47
CA LEU A 284 -23.73 3.49 4.60
C LEU A 284 -24.79 4.56 4.97
N ASN A 285 -25.41 5.17 3.97
CA ASN A 285 -26.42 6.21 4.15
C ASN A 285 -27.68 5.68 4.87
N ALA A 286 -28.01 4.40 4.70
CA ALA A 286 -29.07 3.72 5.44
C ALA A 286 -28.89 3.75 6.97
N PHE A 287 -27.66 3.94 7.46
CA PHE A 287 -27.31 3.99 8.88
C PHE A 287 -27.05 5.40 9.43
N GLY A 288 -27.50 6.42 8.68
CA GLY A 288 -27.49 7.82 9.10
C GLY A 288 -26.12 8.48 9.01
N TYR A 289 -25.29 8.04 8.07
CA TYR A 289 -24.13 8.79 7.61
C TYR A 289 -24.52 9.52 6.32
N HIS A 290 -24.14 10.77 6.11
CA HIS A 290 -24.41 11.47 4.84
C HIS A 290 -23.17 11.35 3.94
N VAL A 291 -22.92 10.14 3.46
CA VAL A 291 -21.76 9.83 2.61
C VAL A 291 -22.04 10.24 1.19
N GLU A 292 -21.07 10.94 0.58
CA GLU A 292 -21.03 11.24 -0.84
C GLU A 292 -19.74 10.70 -1.43
N VAL A 293 -19.85 9.72 -2.33
CA VAL A 293 -18.69 9.20 -3.06
C VAL A 293 -18.37 10.15 -4.20
N LEU A 294 -17.13 10.65 -4.21
CA LEU A 294 -16.67 11.66 -5.14
C LEU A 294 -16.68 11.15 -6.59
N GLN A 295 -17.35 11.84 -7.49
CA GLN A 295 -17.46 11.44 -8.92
C GLN A 295 -16.52 12.22 -9.83
N ASN A 296 -15.45 12.80 -9.27
CA ASN A 296 -14.46 13.53 -10.06
C ASN A 296 -13.49 12.55 -10.73
N GLU A 297 -13.59 12.49 -12.06
CA GLU A 297 -12.78 11.62 -12.94
C GLU A 297 -11.84 12.42 -13.86
N GLY A 298 -11.76 13.74 -13.66
CA GLY A 298 -10.96 14.62 -14.51
C GLY A 298 -9.48 14.65 -14.12
N ARG A 299 -8.63 14.97 -15.11
CA ARG A 299 -7.19 15.27 -14.90
C ARG A 299 -6.96 16.39 -13.87
N SER A 300 -7.94 17.27 -13.70
CA SER A 300 -7.93 18.32 -12.67
C SER A 300 -7.78 17.77 -11.24
N ALA A 301 -8.31 16.58 -10.94
CA ALA A 301 -8.09 15.91 -9.66
C ALA A 301 -6.61 15.53 -9.49
N ILE A 302 -5.98 15.00 -10.54
CA ILE A 302 -4.54 14.65 -10.56
C ILE A 302 -3.68 15.90 -10.34
N ASP A 303 -3.97 16.96 -11.10
CA ASP A 303 -3.26 18.24 -11.00
C ASP A 303 -3.45 18.89 -9.61
N CYS A 304 -4.61 18.68 -8.98
CA CYS A 304 -4.87 19.11 -7.61
C CYS A 304 -3.99 18.31 -6.62
N GLY A 305 -3.90 16.99 -6.78
CA GLY A 305 -3.05 16.12 -5.95
C GLY A 305 -1.58 16.57 -5.96
N LEU A 306 -1.03 16.88 -7.14
CA LEU A 306 0.34 17.36 -7.32
C LEU A 306 0.65 18.68 -6.60
N LYS A 307 -0.37 19.50 -6.26
CA LYS A 307 -0.17 20.74 -5.51
C LYS A 307 0.02 20.51 -4.01
N PHE A 308 -0.54 19.42 -3.46
CA PHE A 308 -0.62 19.23 -2.01
C PHE A 308 0.29 18.10 -1.49
N VAL A 309 0.56 17.10 -2.32
CA VAL A 309 1.34 15.90 -1.95
C VAL A 309 2.73 15.95 -2.58
N ASN A 310 3.72 15.42 -1.86
CA ASN A 310 5.07 15.24 -2.38
C ASN A 310 5.08 14.33 -3.63
N ASN A 311 5.81 14.72 -4.67
CA ASN A 311 5.96 13.95 -5.92
C ASN A 311 6.58 12.56 -5.73
N ASP A 312 7.28 12.31 -4.61
CA ASP A 312 7.81 10.99 -4.26
C ASP A 312 6.74 10.05 -3.66
N ALA A 313 5.52 10.55 -3.38
CA ALA A 313 4.40 9.75 -2.91
C ALA A 313 3.89 8.80 -4.00
N CYS A 314 3.22 7.71 -3.60
CA CYS A 314 2.69 6.76 -4.59
C CYS A 314 1.52 7.38 -5.35
N TYR A 315 1.41 7.07 -6.64
CA TYR A 315 0.35 7.60 -7.50
C TYR A 315 -1.08 7.45 -6.90
N PRO A 316 -1.45 6.35 -6.24
CA PRO A 316 -2.77 6.23 -5.62
C PRO A 316 -3.02 7.25 -4.50
N SER A 317 -1.98 7.64 -3.75
CA SER A 317 -2.11 8.68 -2.72
C SER A 317 -2.37 10.06 -3.33
N LEU A 318 -1.73 10.34 -4.49
CA LEU A 318 -1.94 11.57 -5.25
C LEU A 318 -3.38 11.65 -5.78
N ILE A 319 -3.91 10.54 -6.31
CA ILE A 319 -5.31 10.46 -6.77
C ILE A 319 -6.28 10.72 -5.63
N VAL A 320 -6.14 10.01 -4.51
CA VAL A 320 -7.05 10.15 -3.36
C VAL A 320 -7.05 11.58 -2.80
N VAL A 321 -5.87 12.15 -2.54
CA VAL A 321 -5.78 13.52 -2.03
C VAL A 321 -6.29 14.51 -3.08
N GLY A 322 -5.99 14.29 -4.35
CA GLY A 322 -6.45 15.11 -5.46
C GLY A 322 -7.97 15.18 -5.57
N GLN A 323 -8.65 14.03 -5.50
CA GLN A 323 -10.11 13.95 -5.51
C GLN A 323 -10.72 14.74 -4.35
N ILE A 324 -10.19 14.54 -3.13
CA ILE A 324 -10.67 15.22 -1.93
C ILE A 324 -10.46 16.74 -2.04
N MET A 325 -9.23 17.18 -2.36
CA MET A 325 -8.89 18.59 -2.39
C MET A 325 -9.63 19.33 -3.51
N GLU A 326 -9.81 18.71 -4.68
CA GLU A 326 -10.63 19.29 -5.75
C GLU A 326 -12.09 19.47 -5.30
N ALA A 327 -12.68 18.46 -4.63
CA ALA A 327 -14.03 18.55 -4.10
C ALA A 327 -14.17 19.70 -3.09
N LEU A 328 -13.25 19.80 -2.12
CA LEU A 328 -13.26 20.87 -1.10
C LEU A 328 -13.06 22.27 -1.71
N LEU A 329 -12.22 22.39 -2.74
CA LEU A 329 -11.94 23.66 -3.42
C LEU A 329 -13.02 24.05 -4.45
N SER A 330 -13.97 23.17 -4.75
CA SER A 330 -15.01 23.42 -5.76
C SER A 330 -16.05 24.48 -5.34
N GLY A 331 -16.13 24.82 -4.05
CA GLY A 331 -17.16 25.71 -3.51
C GLY A 331 -18.54 25.07 -3.33
N LYS A 332 -18.68 23.76 -3.61
CA LYS A 332 -19.95 23.02 -3.49
C LYS A 332 -20.33 22.65 -2.05
N TYR A 333 -19.35 22.53 -1.16
CA TYR A 333 -19.54 22.00 0.20
C TYR A 333 -19.37 23.08 1.26
N ASP A 334 -20.12 22.98 2.35
CA ASP A 334 -19.86 23.74 3.56
C ASP A 334 -18.71 23.11 4.34
N LEU A 335 -17.54 23.74 4.29
CA LEU A 335 -16.31 23.24 4.93
C LEU A 335 -16.41 23.13 6.45
N ASN A 336 -17.38 23.78 7.10
CA ASN A 336 -17.62 23.64 8.54
C ASN A 336 -18.56 22.49 8.90
N HIS A 337 -19.23 21.90 7.91
CA HIS A 337 -20.10 20.73 8.03
C HIS A 337 -19.68 19.62 7.05
N THR A 338 -18.37 19.50 6.83
CA THR A 338 -17.78 18.47 5.97
C THR A 338 -16.80 17.61 6.76
N ALA A 339 -16.83 16.30 6.53
CA ALA A 339 -15.87 15.33 7.02
C ALA A 339 -15.35 14.47 5.85
N ILE A 340 -14.29 13.71 6.06
CA ILE A 340 -13.70 12.85 5.02
C ILE A 340 -13.59 11.41 5.54
N PHE A 341 -14.05 10.43 4.76
CA PHE A 341 -13.72 9.03 4.97
C PHE A 341 -12.42 8.65 4.25
N MET A 342 -11.56 7.95 4.97
CA MET A 342 -10.40 7.31 4.36
C MET A 342 -10.12 5.97 5.04
N SER A 343 -9.91 4.92 4.24
CA SER A 343 -9.52 3.62 4.78
C SER A 343 -8.11 3.66 5.35
N GLN A 344 -7.89 2.90 6.43
CA GLN A 344 -6.58 2.75 7.05
C GLN A 344 -6.30 1.26 7.28
N THR A 345 -5.43 0.69 6.43
CA THR A 345 -5.23 -0.77 6.37
C THR A 345 -4.34 -1.31 7.49
N GLY A 346 -3.44 -0.49 8.03
CA GLY A 346 -2.51 -0.88 9.10
C GLY A 346 -1.43 -1.87 8.67
N GLY A 347 -1.12 -1.93 7.37
CA GLY A 347 -0.03 -2.74 6.83
C GLY A 347 1.27 -1.94 6.67
N GLY A 348 2.37 -2.62 6.31
CA GLY A 348 3.69 -2.00 6.14
C GLY A 348 3.85 -1.08 4.93
N CYS A 349 2.80 -0.84 4.13
CA CYS A 349 2.85 0.08 2.99
C CYS A 349 2.35 1.49 3.36
N ARG A 350 2.32 2.38 2.37
CA ARG A 350 1.89 3.78 2.55
C ARG A 350 0.40 3.97 2.74
N ALA A 351 -0.45 2.99 2.42
CA ALA A 351 -1.90 3.12 2.53
C ALA A 351 -2.36 3.52 3.95
N SER A 352 -1.69 3.02 5.00
CA SER A 352 -1.93 3.41 6.40
C SER A 352 -1.72 4.91 6.68
N ASN A 353 -1.01 5.60 5.79
CA ASN A 353 -0.59 7.00 5.91
C ASN A 353 -1.32 7.95 4.96
N TYR A 354 -2.31 7.49 4.18
CA TYR A 354 -3.10 8.39 3.32
C TYR A 354 -3.86 9.43 4.16
N ILE A 355 -4.31 9.06 5.36
CA ILE A 355 -4.88 9.99 6.34
C ILE A 355 -3.90 11.10 6.71
N GLY A 356 -2.62 10.79 6.90
CA GLY A 356 -1.58 11.78 7.19
C GLY A 356 -1.38 12.75 6.02
N PHE A 357 -1.39 12.24 4.78
CA PHE A 357 -1.32 13.09 3.58
C PHE A 357 -2.53 14.02 3.44
N ILE A 358 -3.75 13.51 3.70
CA ILE A 358 -4.97 14.32 3.66
C ILE A 358 -4.90 15.43 4.71
N ARG A 359 -4.55 15.10 5.97
CA ARG A 359 -4.43 16.08 7.06
C ARG A 359 -3.45 17.20 6.72
N ARG A 360 -2.30 16.83 6.15
CA ARG A 360 -1.29 17.80 5.70
C ARG A 360 -1.80 18.68 4.55
N ALA A 361 -2.54 18.11 3.62
CA ALA A 361 -3.16 18.87 2.53
C ALA A 361 -4.19 19.88 3.06
N LEU A 362 -5.01 19.48 4.04
CA LEU A 362 -5.95 20.35 4.74
C LEU A 362 -5.25 21.49 5.47
N GLU A 363 -4.17 21.20 6.21
CA GLU A 363 -3.37 22.21 6.92
C GLU A 363 -2.80 23.26 5.95
N LYS A 364 -2.18 22.82 4.85
CA LYS A 364 -1.66 23.72 3.81
C LYS A 364 -2.75 24.58 3.15
N ALA A 365 -3.99 24.11 3.13
CA ALA A 365 -5.13 24.82 2.56
C ALA A 365 -5.90 25.67 3.59
N GLY A 366 -5.49 25.68 4.87
CA GLY A 366 -6.21 26.37 5.93
C GLY A 366 -7.57 25.73 6.28
N MET A 367 -7.69 24.41 6.11
CA MET A 367 -8.92 23.61 6.31
C MET A 367 -8.80 22.58 7.44
N GLU A 368 -7.94 22.85 8.43
CA GLU A 368 -7.65 21.95 9.56
C GLU A 368 -8.87 21.58 10.41
N GLN A 369 -9.96 22.33 10.31
CA GLN A 369 -11.21 22.05 11.01
C GLN A 369 -11.92 20.78 10.52
N ILE A 370 -11.64 20.32 9.29
CA ILE A 370 -12.32 19.18 8.66
C ILE A 370 -11.82 17.86 9.29
N PRO A 371 -12.67 17.07 9.96
CA PRO A 371 -12.26 15.80 10.53
C PRO A 371 -12.04 14.74 9.43
N VAL A 372 -10.94 14.00 9.55
CA VAL A 372 -10.62 12.83 8.72
C VAL A 372 -10.88 11.57 9.51
N ILE A 373 -11.91 10.82 9.11
CA ILE A 373 -12.40 9.61 9.76
C ILE A 373 -11.68 8.39 9.20
N SER A 374 -10.94 7.70 10.07
CA SER A 374 -10.29 6.43 9.74
C SER A 374 -11.31 5.29 9.70
N VAL A 375 -11.45 4.66 8.53
CA VAL A 375 -12.23 3.42 8.36
C VAL A 375 -11.27 2.24 8.46
N ASN A 376 -11.23 1.59 9.63
CA ASN A 376 -10.33 0.48 9.94
C ASN A 376 -11.02 -0.61 10.78
N ALA A 377 -10.47 -1.82 10.76
CA ALA A 377 -10.96 -2.96 11.54
C ALA A 377 -10.06 -3.32 12.73
N ASN A 378 -8.92 -2.64 12.88
CA ASN A 378 -7.85 -2.95 13.83
C ASN A 378 -7.74 -1.95 14.98
N GLY A 379 -8.60 -0.93 15.02
CA GLY A 379 -8.66 0.06 16.11
C GLY A 379 -7.55 1.11 16.07
N MET A 380 -6.87 1.31 14.93
CA MET A 380 -5.78 2.30 14.81
C MET A 380 -6.19 3.71 15.19
N GLU A 381 -7.39 4.13 14.76
CA GLU A 381 -7.95 5.42 15.06
C GLU A 381 -9.46 5.28 15.27
N THR A 382 -9.97 5.80 16.39
CA THR A 382 -11.41 5.79 16.72
C THR A 382 -12.00 7.19 16.60
N ASN A 383 -13.29 7.26 16.26
CA ASN A 383 -14.08 8.48 16.18
C ASN A 383 -15.44 8.22 16.81
N GLU A 384 -15.88 9.06 17.74
CA GLU A 384 -17.11 8.82 18.51
C GLU A 384 -18.37 8.81 17.63
N GLY A 385 -18.38 9.63 16.58
CA GLY A 385 -19.48 9.72 15.61
C GLY A 385 -19.52 8.59 14.60
N PHE A 386 -18.46 7.76 14.51
CA PHE A 386 -18.39 6.65 13.56
C PHE A 386 -18.34 5.31 14.31
N GLN A 387 -19.43 4.57 14.22
CA GLN A 387 -19.56 3.23 14.80
C GLN A 387 -19.96 2.22 13.73
N ILE A 388 -19.18 1.13 13.67
CA ILE A 388 -19.47 -0.01 12.80
C ILE A 388 -20.40 -0.95 13.53
N THR A 389 -21.68 -0.97 13.13
CA THR A 389 -22.68 -1.89 13.66
C THR A 389 -22.76 -3.15 12.82
N LEU A 390 -23.16 -4.28 13.41
CA LEU A 390 -23.30 -5.55 12.68
C LEU A 390 -24.28 -5.45 11.49
N PRO A 391 -25.47 -4.82 11.60
CA PRO A 391 -26.35 -4.65 10.44
C PRO A 391 -25.72 -3.81 9.32
N MET A 392 -24.96 -2.76 9.67
CA MET A 392 -24.24 -1.93 8.69
C MET A 392 -23.16 -2.75 7.98
N MET A 393 -22.39 -3.54 8.72
CA MET A 393 -21.39 -4.44 8.14
C MET A 393 -22.03 -5.46 7.20
N ILE A 394 -23.16 -6.06 7.57
CA ILE A 394 -23.90 -6.99 6.69
C ILE A 394 -24.29 -6.29 5.38
N LYS A 395 -24.80 -5.06 5.44
CA LYS A 395 -25.19 -4.30 4.22
C LYS A 395 -24.00 -3.87 3.37
N ALA A 396 -22.91 -3.44 3.99
CA ALA A 396 -21.67 -3.15 3.29
C ALA A 396 -21.13 -4.41 2.57
N MET A 397 -21.16 -5.57 3.24
CA MET A 397 -20.76 -6.83 2.60
C MET A 397 -21.68 -7.25 1.46
N GLN A 398 -23.00 -7.06 1.59
CA GLN A 398 -23.94 -7.27 0.49
C GLN A 398 -23.64 -6.35 -0.70
N ALA A 399 -23.32 -5.08 -0.44
CA ALA A 399 -22.94 -4.12 -1.47
C ALA A 399 -21.67 -4.55 -2.22
N ILE A 400 -20.64 -5.02 -1.50
CA ILE A 400 -19.41 -5.54 -2.09
C ILE A 400 -19.70 -6.75 -2.99
N VAL A 401 -20.46 -7.74 -2.50
CA VAL A 401 -20.80 -8.93 -3.30
C VAL A 401 -21.67 -8.60 -4.51
N TYR A 402 -22.58 -7.62 -4.41
CA TYR A 402 -23.30 -7.13 -5.59
C TYR A 402 -22.35 -6.50 -6.61
N GLY A 403 -21.40 -5.67 -6.16
CA GLY A 403 -20.39 -5.06 -7.02
C GLY A 403 -19.52 -6.10 -7.73
N ASP A 404 -19.00 -7.09 -6.98
CA ASP A 404 -18.21 -8.19 -7.55
C ASP A 404 -19.00 -8.98 -8.59
N LEU A 405 -20.26 -9.29 -8.27
CA LEU A 405 -21.15 -9.99 -9.20
C LEU A 405 -21.40 -9.16 -10.46
N PHE A 406 -21.72 -7.87 -10.32
CA PHE A 406 -21.93 -6.99 -11.47
C PHE A 406 -20.68 -6.88 -12.33
N MET A 407 -19.51 -6.74 -11.71
CA MET A 407 -18.23 -6.69 -12.41
C MET A 407 -18.03 -7.93 -13.29
N ARG A 408 -18.25 -9.12 -12.74
CA ARG A 408 -18.14 -10.38 -13.48
C ARG A 408 -19.15 -10.48 -14.63
N VAL A 409 -20.45 -10.28 -14.35
CA VAL A 409 -21.48 -10.52 -15.37
C VAL A 409 -21.50 -9.42 -16.43
N VAL A 410 -21.21 -8.16 -16.07
CA VAL A 410 -21.21 -7.04 -17.03
C VAL A 410 -20.03 -7.18 -17.98
N TYR A 411 -18.80 -7.33 -17.47
CA TYR A 411 -17.60 -7.39 -18.33
C TYR A 411 -17.55 -8.67 -19.15
N ALA A 412 -18.10 -9.78 -18.65
CA ALA A 412 -18.25 -10.97 -19.47
C ALA A 412 -19.37 -10.82 -20.52
N THR A 413 -20.44 -10.08 -20.26
CA THR A 413 -21.59 -10.02 -21.18
C THR A 413 -21.46 -8.93 -22.25
N ARG A 414 -21.08 -7.71 -21.86
CA ARG A 414 -21.08 -6.52 -22.72
C ARG A 414 -20.29 -6.69 -24.01
N PRO A 415 -19.08 -7.29 -24.03
CA PRO A 415 -18.33 -7.49 -25.26
C PRO A 415 -19.04 -8.37 -26.29
N TYR A 416 -20.05 -9.13 -25.89
CA TYR A 416 -20.75 -10.10 -26.73
C TYR A 416 -22.23 -9.78 -26.90
N GLU A 417 -22.72 -8.63 -26.45
CA GLU A 417 -24.15 -8.33 -26.53
C GLU A 417 -24.64 -8.26 -27.99
N ALA A 418 -25.78 -8.91 -28.28
CA ALA A 418 -26.33 -8.92 -29.65
C ALA A 418 -26.93 -7.57 -30.05
N VAL A 419 -27.46 -6.82 -29.08
CA VAL A 419 -28.00 -5.46 -29.28
C VAL A 419 -27.19 -4.51 -28.39
N PRO A 420 -26.47 -3.53 -28.96
CA PRO A 420 -25.67 -2.59 -28.17
C PRO A 420 -26.47 -1.88 -27.06
N GLY A 421 -25.90 -1.79 -25.86
CA GLY A 421 -26.49 -1.18 -24.66
C GLY A 421 -27.46 -2.06 -23.88
N SER A 422 -27.70 -3.31 -24.30
CA SER A 422 -28.58 -4.25 -23.59
C SER A 422 -28.05 -4.61 -22.21
N THR A 423 -26.74 -4.83 -22.13
CA THR A 423 -26.03 -5.18 -20.90
C THR A 423 -26.12 -4.04 -19.89
N ASP A 424 -25.91 -2.80 -20.34
CA ASP A 424 -25.96 -1.63 -19.47
C ASP A 424 -27.37 -1.33 -18.96
N LYS A 425 -28.39 -1.50 -19.82
CA LYS A 425 -29.79 -1.38 -19.41
C LYS A 425 -30.16 -2.43 -18.35
N LEU A 426 -29.71 -3.68 -18.52
CA LEU A 426 -29.93 -4.74 -17.54
C LEU A 426 -29.17 -4.47 -16.23
N HIS A 427 -27.94 -3.99 -16.33
CA HIS A 427 -27.14 -3.57 -15.18
C HIS A 427 -27.82 -2.45 -14.41
N GLN A 428 -28.28 -1.37 -15.07
CA GLN A 428 -28.99 -0.27 -14.43
C GLN A 428 -30.25 -0.73 -13.67
N LYS A 429 -31.04 -1.63 -14.28
CA LYS A 429 -32.22 -2.26 -13.65
C LYS A 429 -31.83 -2.98 -12.35
N TRP A 430 -30.79 -3.80 -12.39
CA TRP A 430 -30.38 -4.58 -11.21
C TRP A 430 -29.62 -3.75 -10.19
N ARG A 431 -28.82 -2.77 -10.61
CA ARG A 431 -28.16 -1.78 -9.75
C ARG A 431 -29.18 -1.03 -8.91
N ALA A 432 -30.27 -0.54 -9.52
CA ALA A 432 -31.35 0.12 -8.78
C ALA A 432 -31.98 -0.79 -7.71
N LYS A 433 -32.20 -2.08 -8.03
CA LYS A 433 -32.71 -3.07 -7.05
C LYS A 433 -31.70 -3.40 -5.96
N ALA A 434 -30.42 -3.51 -6.29
CA ALA A 434 -29.35 -3.74 -5.33
C ALA A 434 -29.24 -2.58 -4.35
N ILE A 435 -29.25 -1.33 -4.85
CA ILE A 435 -29.32 -0.10 -4.05
C ILE A 435 -30.54 -0.14 -3.13
N GLN A 436 -31.74 -0.39 -3.66
CA GLN A 436 -32.95 -0.49 -2.84
C GLN A 436 -32.84 -1.58 -1.75
N SER A 437 -32.18 -2.70 -2.03
CA SER A 437 -31.96 -3.79 -1.09
C SER A 437 -31.01 -3.39 0.05
N VAL A 438 -29.92 -2.68 -0.25
CA VAL A 438 -28.94 -2.26 0.76
C VAL A 438 -29.38 -1.03 1.55
N SER A 439 -30.24 -0.18 0.99
CA SER A 439 -30.79 1.01 1.67
C SER A 439 -31.77 0.69 2.80
N LYS A 440 -32.24 -0.56 2.91
CA LYS A 440 -33.11 -1.00 4.02
C LYS A 440 -32.27 -1.31 5.25
N LYS A 441 -32.63 -0.80 6.43
CA LYS A 441 -31.90 -1.11 7.69
C LYS A 441 -31.88 -2.59 8.07
N SER A 442 -32.90 -3.36 7.67
CA SER A 442 -33.02 -4.78 8.04
C SER A 442 -32.16 -5.69 7.14
N PRO A 443 -31.34 -6.59 7.72
CA PRO A 443 -30.53 -7.54 6.96
C PRO A 443 -31.40 -8.68 6.40
N SER A 444 -31.90 -8.53 5.17
CA SER A 444 -32.64 -9.57 4.46
C SER A 444 -31.72 -10.44 3.60
N PHE A 445 -31.34 -11.61 4.10
CA PHE A 445 -30.54 -12.58 3.33
C PHE A 445 -31.36 -13.29 2.24
N GLY A 446 -32.68 -13.46 2.45
CA GLY A 446 -33.56 -14.08 1.46
C GLY A 446 -33.72 -13.23 0.20
N GLU A 447 -33.94 -11.91 0.35
CA GLU A 447 -33.98 -10.97 -0.77
C GLU A 447 -32.64 -10.92 -1.50
N PHE A 448 -31.55 -10.80 -0.75
CA PHE A 448 -30.19 -10.79 -1.30
C PHE A 448 -29.91 -12.03 -2.17
N LYS A 449 -30.16 -13.23 -1.63
CA LYS A 449 -30.00 -14.50 -2.34
C LYS A 449 -30.86 -14.59 -3.60
N LYS A 450 -32.11 -14.14 -3.53
CA LYS A 450 -33.02 -14.11 -4.69
C LYS A 450 -32.47 -13.19 -5.78
N ASN A 451 -32.00 -12.01 -5.41
CA ASN A 451 -31.44 -11.05 -6.35
C ASN A 451 -30.18 -11.60 -7.03
N ILE A 452 -29.22 -12.14 -6.27
CA ILE A 452 -27.99 -12.74 -6.80
C ILE A 452 -28.28 -13.81 -7.87
N ARG A 453 -29.18 -14.75 -7.58
CA ARG A 453 -29.55 -15.81 -8.53
C ARG A 453 -30.25 -15.27 -9.77
N ALA A 454 -31.11 -14.28 -9.60
CA ALA A 454 -31.84 -13.65 -10.70
C ALA A 454 -30.92 -12.79 -11.59
N ILE A 455 -29.93 -12.11 -11.00
CA ILE A 455 -28.89 -11.38 -11.75
C ILE A 455 -28.13 -12.36 -12.65
N VAL A 456 -27.53 -13.42 -12.08
CA VAL A 456 -26.77 -14.39 -12.88
C VAL A 456 -27.64 -14.97 -13.99
N LYS A 457 -28.87 -15.39 -13.68
CA LYS A 457 -29.79 -15.96 -14.67
C LYS A 457 -30.13 -14.98 -15.80
N GLU A 458 -30.56 -13.76 -15.49
CA GLU A 458 -30.98 -12.79 -16.51
C GLU A 458 -29.80 -12.35 -17.40
N PHE A 459 -28.57 -12.27 -16.86
CA PHE A 459 -27.38 -12.00 -17.66
C PHE A 459 -26.94 -13.21 -18.50
N ASP A 460 -27.04 -14.43 -17.97
CA ASP A 460 -26.68 -15.67 -18.70
C ASP A 460 -27.65 -15.96 -19.86
N GLU A 461 -28.91 -15.51 -19.74
CA GLU A 461 -29.96 -15.61 -20.76
C GLU A 461 -30.00 -14.41 -21.72
N LEU A 462 -29.19 -13.36 -21.50
CA LEU A 462 -29.17 -12.19 -22.39
C LEU A 462 -28.69 -12.61 -23.79
N PRO A 463 -29.33 -12.16 -24.89
CA PRO A 463 -28.90 -12.49 -26.25
C PRO A 463 -27.45 -12.03 -26.52
N ARG A 464 -26.59 -12.99 -26.91
CA ARG A 464 -25.17 -12.77 -27.18
C ARG A 464 -24.78 -13.24 -28.58
N LEU A 465 -23.79 -12.57 -29.15
CA LEU A 465 -23.13 -12.99 -30.38
C LEU A 465 -22.23 -14.20 -30.08
N ASN A 466 -22.30 -15.22 -30.95
CA ASN A 466 -21.43 -16.39 -30.86
C ASN A 466 -20.07 -16.10 -31.51
N ILE A 467 -19.28 -15.24 -30.87
CA ILE A 467 -17.93 -14.85 -31.30
C ILE A 467 -16.94 -15.10 -30.17
N LYS A 468 -15.68 -15.39 -30.50
CA LYS A 468 -14.60 -15.49 -29.52
C LYS A 468 -13.79 -14.19 -29.53
N LYS A 469 -13.49 -13.66 -28.35
CA LYS A 469 -12.65 -12.47 -28.16
C LYS A 469 -11.46 -12.82 -27.26
N PRO A 470 -10.31 -12.13 -27.41
CA PRO A 470 -9.21 -12.30 -26.46
C PRO A 470 -9.67 -11.87 -25.07
N ARG A 471 -9.44 -12.73 -24.08
CA ARG A 471 -9.71 -12.43 -22.66
C ARG A 471 -8.46 -11.85 -22.03
N VAL A 472 -8.62 -10.70 -21.37
CA VAL A 472 -7.53 -9.93 -20.77
C VAL A 472 -7.80 -9.69 -19.29
N GLY A 473 -6.96 -10.26 -18.45
CA GLY A 473 -6.95 -10.04 -17.02
C GLY A 473 -6.43 -8.65 -16.63
N VAL A 474 -7.08 -7.98 -15.67
CA VAL A 474 -6.59 -6.72 -15.08
C VAL A 474 -6.30 -6.96 -13.59
N VAL A 475 -5.02 -6.84 -13.22
CA VAL A 475 -4.53 -7.01 -11.84
C VAL A 475 -3.58 -5.89 -11.50
N GLY A 476 -3.29 -5.68 -10.21
CA GLY A 476 -2.29 -4.69 -9.81
C GLY A 476 -2.57 -4.11 -8.45
N GLU A 477 -2.16 -2.85 -8.25
CA GLU A 477 -2.49 -2.13 -7.02
C GLU A 477 -3.99 -1.86 -6.94
N ILE A 478 -4.60 -2.03 -5.77
CA ILE A 478 -6.06 -2.07 -5.59
C ILE A 478 -6.79 -0.83 -6.14
N LEU A 479 -6.31 0.39 -5.92
CA LEU A 479 -6.97 1.59 -6.45
C LEU A 479 -6.83 1.64 -7.96
N VAL A 480 -5.63 1.43 -8.50
CA VAL A 480 -5.40 1.48 -9.95
C VAL A 480 -6.15 0.36 -10.67
N LYS A 481 -6.26 -0.83 -10.07
CA LYS A 481 -7.03 -1.94 -10.65
C LYS A 481 -8.49 -1.56 -10.91
N PHE A 482 -9.12 -0.83 -9.98
CA PHE A 482 -10.57 -0.60 -10.01
C PHE A 482 -11.01 0.82 -10.44
N SER A 483 -10.15 1.83 -10.29
CA SER A 483 -10.53 3.24 -10.52
C SER A 483 -10.26 3.65 -11.97
N PRO A 484 -11.29 4.03 -12.75
CA PRO A 484 -11.11 4.49 -14.12
C PRO A 484 -10.21 5.73 -14.23
N LEU A 485 -10.31 6.66 -13.26
CA LEU A 485 -9.43 7.82 -13.14
C LEU A 485 -7.96 7.41 -13.00
N ALA A 486 -7.68 6.37 -12.23
CA ALA A 486 -6.31 5.95 -11.95
C ALA A 486 -5.70 5.09 -13.07
N ASN A 487 -6.51 4.36 -13.84
CA ASN A 487 -6.02 3.45 -14.87
C ASN A 487 -6.34 3.86 -16.31
N ASN A 488 -6.81 5.09 -16.51
CA ASN A 488 -7.20 5.64 -17.81
C ASN A 488 -8.27 4.78 -18.50
N HIS A 489 -9.31 4.39 -17.76
CA HIS A 489 -10.46 3.64 -18.27
C HIS A 489 -10.06 2.33 -18.96
N ILE A 490 -9.21 1.53 -18.30
CA ILE A 490 -8.58 0.35 -18.91
C ILE A 490 -9.60 -0.69 -19.37
N VAL A 491 -10.71 -0.86 -18.63
CA VAL A 491 -11.76 -1.82 -18.99
C VAL A 491 -12.45 -1.36 -20.28
N GLU A 492 -12.90 -0.10 -20.36
CA GLU A 492 -13.52 0.43 -21.57
C GLU A 492 -12.55 0.42 -22.75
N LEU A 493 -11.27 0.66 -22.50
CA LEU A 493 -10.22 0.56 -23.51
C LEU A 493 -10.11 -0.86 -24.08
N LEU A 494 -10.04 -1.88 -23.23
CA LEU A 494 -9.96 -3.28 -23.65
C LEU A 494 -11.20 -3.70 -24.44
N GLU A 495 -12.40 -3.33 -23.95
CA GLU A 495 -13.67 -3.60 -24.64
C GLU A 495 -13.70 -2.95 -26.03
N ARG A 496 -13.26 -1.68 -26.14
CA ARG A 496 -13.20 -0.92 -27.40
C ARG A 496 -12.22 -1.54 -28.40
N GLU A 497 -11.09 -2.08 -27.93
CA GLU A 497 -10.11 -2.77 -28.76
C GLU A 497 -10.52 -4.23 -29.05
N GLY A 498 -11.74 -4.64 -28.68
CA GLY A 498 -12.33 -5.91 -29.06
C GLY A 498 -12.04 -7.08 -28.11
N ALA A 499 -11.55 -6.81 -26.91
CA ALA A 499 -11.28 -7.81 -25.88
C ALA A 499 -12.40 -7.94 -24.83
N GLU A 500 -12.40 -9.03 -24.08
CA GLU A 500 -13.16 -9.19 -22.84
C GLU A 500 -12.23 -8.91 -21.66
N ALA A 501 -12.59 -7.94 -20.81
CA ALA A 501 -11.85 -7.66 -19.58
C ALA A 501 -12.27 -8.64 -18.47
N VAL A 502 -11.29 -9.20 -17.75
CA VAL A 502 -11.51 -10.08 -16.60
C VAL A 502 -10.83 -9.45 -15.39
N VAL A 503 -11.62 -9.05 -14.39
CA VAL A 503 -11.10 -8.36 -13.20
C VAL A 503 -11.41 -9.22 -11.97
N PRO A 504 -10.41 -9.69 -11.21
CA PRO A 504 -10.65 -10.46 -9.98
C PRO A 504 -11.34 -9.63 -8.88
N ASP A 505 -12.03 -10.30 -7.96
CA ASP A 505 -13.01 -9.69 -7.03
C ASP A 505 -12.36 -8.79 -5.96
N LEU A 506 -13.07 -7.75 -5.56
CA LEU A 506 -12.69 -6.89 -4.43
C LEU A 506 -12.78 -7.64 -3.09
N LEU A 507 -13.77 -8.54 -2.93
CA LEU A 507 -13.91 -9.36 -1.74
C LEU A 507 -12.70 -10.26 -1.47
N ASP A 508 -11.99 -10.68 -2.52
CA ASP A 508 -10.80 -11.53 -2.37
C ASP A 508 -9.65 -10.80 -1.67
N PHE A 509 -9.53 -9.48 -1.80
CA PHE A 509 -8.58 -8.68 -1.02
C PHE A 509 -8.86 -8.72 0.49
N LEU A 510 -10.14 -8.74 0.87
CA LEU A 510 -10.53 -8.93 2.28
C LEU A 510 -10.17 -10.34 2.75
N LEU A 511 -10.49 -11.36 1.95
CA LEU A 511 -10.16 -12.76 2.26
C LEU A 511 -8.65 -12.97 2.43
N TYR A 512 -7.84 -12.39 1.53
CA TYR A 512 -6.38 -12.32 1.62
C TYR A 512 -5.92 -11.72 2.96
N SER A 513 -6.49 -10.58 3.34
CA SER A 513 -6.13 -9.88 4.59
C SER A 513 -6.38 -10.77 5.82
N PHE A 514 -7.47 -11.53 5.84
CA PHE A 514 -7.73 -12.51 6.90
C PHE A 514 -6.81 -13.73 6.82
N TYR A 515 -6.53 -14.24 5.61
CA TYR A 515 -5.69 -15.42 5.42
C TYR A 515 -4.25 -15.20 5.90
N ASN A 516 -3.73 -13.98 5.73
CA ASN A 516 -2.39 -13.59 6.18
C ASN A 516 -2.12 -13.84 7.67
N ALA A 517 -3.16 -13.82 8.52
CA ALA A 517 -3.03 -14.10 9.94
C ALA A 517 -2.49 -15.52 10.24
N ASN A 518 -2.70 -16.48 9.33
CA ASN A 518 -2.21 -17.85 9.46
C ASN A 518 -0.68 -17.90 9.46
N PHE A 519 -0.06 -17.36 8.41
CA PHE A 519 1.40 -17.32 8.29
C PHE A 519 2.04 -16.51 9.42
N LYS A 520 1.44 -15.37 9.79
CA LYS A 520 1.92 -14.54 10.91
C LYS A 520 1.95 -15.32 12.23
N ALA A 521 0.93 -16.13 12.51
CA ALA A 521 0.86 -16.91 13.73
C ALA A 521 1.84 -18.11 13.73
N GLU A 522 2.14 -18.66 12.56
CA GLU A 522 3.01 -19.82 12.41
C GLU A 522 4.50 -19.47 12.40
N HIS A 523 4.87 -18.36 11.76
CA HIS A 523 6.26 -18.01 11.45
C HIS A 523 6.75 -16.71 12.10
N LEU A 524 5.86 -15.79 12.48
CA LEU A 524 6.23 -14.42 12.89
C LEU A 524 5.85 -14.11 14.35
N GLY A 525 5.47 -15.12 15.14
CA GLY A 525 5.20 -14.99 16.56
C GLY A 525 3.86 -14.32 16.90
N MET A 526 2.94 -14.17 15.95
CA MET A 526 1.63 -13.56 16.20
C MET A 526 0.63 -14.54 16.84
N SER A 527 -0.46 -14.02 17.39
CA SER A 527 -1.44 -14.80 18.14
C SER A 527 -2.19 -15.83 17.28
N LYS A 528 -2.13 -17.12 17.67
CA LYS A 528 -2.95 -18.20 17.10
C LYS A 528 -4.45 -17.97 17.28
N LYS A 529 -4.86 -17.27 18.35
CA LYS A 529 -6.29 -16.91 18.57
C LYS A 529 -6.77 -15.93 17.50
N THR A 530 -5.92 -14.97 17.12
CA THR A 530 -6.22 -14.04 16.02
C THR A 530 -6.37 -14.78 14.71
N ALA A 531 -5.45 -15.70 14.38
CA ALA A 531 -5.56 -16.55 13.19
C ALA A 531 -6.86 -17.37 13.18
N PHE A 532 -7.26 -17.94 14.31
CA PHE A 532 -8.53 -18.67 14.44
C PHE A 532 -9.75 -17.78 14.13
N LEU A 533 -9.81 -16.59 14.72
CA LEU A 533 -10.88 -15.61 14.45
C LEU A 533 -10.90 -15.16 12.99
N CYS A 534 -9.72 -14.94 12.39
CA CYS A 534 -9.60 -14.58 10.99
C CYS A 534 -10.09 -15.70 10.06
N ASN A 535 -9.83 -16.96 10.37
CA ASN A 535 -10.38 -18.10 9.61
C ASN A 535 -11.91 -18.22 9.73
N TRP A 536 -12.49 -17.84 10.87
CA TRP A 536 -13.94 -17.69 11.00
C TRP A 536 -14.46 -16.54 10.14
N GLY A 537 -13.75 -15.42 10.09
CA GLY A 537 -14.00 -14.32 9.16
C GLY A 537 -14.03 -14.79 7.71
N ILE A 538 -13.03 -15.57 7.27
CA ILE A 538 -12.98 -16.18 5.93
C ILE A 538 -14.24 -17.01 5.67
N LYS A 539 -14.63 -17.90 6.59
CA LYS A 539 -15.84 -18.73 6.44
C LYS A 539 -17.11 -17.87 6.32
N LEU A 540 -17.20 -16.78 7.07
CA LEU A 540 -18.32 -15.85 7.01
C LEU A 540 -18.37 -15.12 5.67
N LEU A 541 -17.25 -14.56 5.21
CA LEU A 541 -17.15 -13.87 3.91
C LEU A 541 -17.44 -14.81 2.73
N GLU A 542 -16.91 -16.03 2.78
CA GLU A 542 -17.25 -17.10 1.82
C GLU A 542 -18.76 -17.43 1.85
N GLY A 543 -19.38 -17.41 3.03
CA GLY A 543 -20.82 -17.55 3.20
C GLY A 543 -21.63 -16.46 2.50
N PHE A 544 -21.18 -15.20 2.53
CA PHE A 544 -21.82 -14.09 1.83
C PHE A 544 -21.80 -14.27 0.31
N ARG A 545 -20.67 -14.72 -0.26
CA ARG A 545 -20.55 -14.92 -1.71
C ARG A 545 -21.01 -16.29 -2.21
N LYS A 546 -21.29 -17.25 -1.31
CA LYS A 546 -21.63 -18.65 -1.66
C LYS A 546 -22.73 -18.75 -2.72
N ASP A 547 -23.83 -18.03 -2.55
CA ASP A 547 -24.95 -18.10 -3.51
C ASP A 547 -24.59 -17.49 -4.87
N ALA A 548 -23.69 -16.50 -4.92
CA ALA A 548 -23.16 -15.98 -6.18
C ALA A 548 -22.24 -17.01 -6.84
N LYS A 549 -21.31 -17.60 -6.09
CA LYS A 549 -20.41 -18.65 -6.56
C LYS A 549 -21.18 -19.83 -7.17
N VAL A 550 -22.14 -20.39 -6.45
CA VAL A 550 -22.96 -21.52 -6.93
C VAL A 550 -23.78 -21.16 -8.17
N ALA A 551 -24.26 -19.91 -8.28
CA ALA A 551 -24.99 -19.47 -9.44
C ALA A 551 -24.06 -19.33 -10.66
N LEU A 552 -22.86 -18.77 -10.48
CA LEU A 552 -21.84 -18.63 -11.53
C LEU A 552 -21.33 -20.00 -12.01
N GLU A 553 -21.05 -20.94 -11.10
CA GLU A 553 -20.65 -22.32 -11.45
C GLU A 553 -21.68 -23.07 -12.30
N LYS A 554 -22.97 -22.73 -12.15
CA LYS A 554 -24.07 -23.32 -12.93
C LYS A 554 -24.37 -22.57 -14.22
N SER A 555 -23.80 -21.39 -14.40
CA SER A 555 -24.01 -20.57 -15.59
C SER A 555 -23.27 -21.17 -16.78
N LYS A 556 -23.71 -20.85 -17.99
CA LYS A 556 -23.03 -21.29 -19.21
C LYS A 556 -21.88 -20.37 -19.59
N HIS A 557 -21.94 -19.11 -19.17
CA HIS A 557 -21.07 -18.06 -19.70
C HIS A 557 -20.13 -17.39 -18.68
N PHE A 558 -20.30 -17.65 -17.38
CA PHE A 558 -19.52 -16.97 -16.34
C PHE A 558 -18.59 -17.90 -15.57
N VAL A 559 -17.50 -17.33 -15.09
CA VAL A 559 -16.51 -18.02 -14.25
C VAL A 559 -16.74 -17.62 -12.79
N ALA A 560 -16.76 -18.62 -11.91
CA ALA A 560 -16.87 -18.42 -10.47
C ALA A 560 -15.51 -18.07 -9.84
N PRO A 561 -15.47 -17.29 -8.74
CA PRO A 561 -14.22 -16.97 -8.04
C PRO A 561 -13.58 -18.20 -7.38
N SER A 562 -12.25 -18.22 -7.38
CA SER A 562 -11.45 -19.22 -6.70
C SER A 562 -11.49 -19.07 -5.17
N ASN A 563 -11.10 -20.14 -4.47
CA ASN A 563 -10.96 -20.06 -3.02
C ASN A 563 -9.61 -19.42 -2.66
N ILE A 564 -9.58 -18.57 -1.63
CA ILE A 564 -8.34 -17.92 -1.19
C ILE A 564 -7.23 -18.91 -0.81
N ARG A 565 -7.57 -20.11 -0.34
CA ARG A 565 -6.58 -21.17 -0.04
C ARG A 565 -5.91 -21.68 -1.30
N HIS A 566 -6.70 -21.89 -2.36
CA HIS A 566 -6.20 -22.31 -3.67
C HIS A 566 -5.25 -21.27 -4.24
N LEU A 567 -5.61 -19.98 -4.16
CA LEU A 567 -4.73 -18.88 -4.58
C LEU A 567 -3.39 -18.88 -3.81
N ALA A 568 -3.43 -19.09 -2.49
CA ALA A 568 -2.23 -19.17 -1.66
C ALA A 568 -1.36 -20.39 -2.03
N ASP A 569 -1.99 -21.53 -2.28
CA ASP A 569 -1.32 -22.77 -2.66
C ASP A 569 -0.62 -22.67 -4.02
N MET A 570 -1.24 -22.02 -5.01
CA MET A 570 -0.59 -21.75 -6.30
C MET A 570 0.55 -20.72 -6.16
N SER A 571 0.37 -19.70 -5.32
CA SER A 571 1.35 -18.61 -5.19
C SER A 571 2.67 -19.03 -4.57
N LYS A 572 2.65 -20.00 -3.64
CA LYS A 572 3.81 -20.37 -2.79
C LYS A 572 5.03 -20.87 -3.57
N GLU A 573 4.83 -21.38 -4.79
CA GLU A 573 5.93 -21.83 -5.68
C GLU A 573 6.71 -20.64 -6.25
N TYR A 574 6.03 -19.53 -6.51
CA TYR A 574 6.58 -18.33 -7.14
C TYR A 574 7.04 -17.30 -6.11
N VAL A 575 6.25 -17.10 -5.06
CA VAL A 575 6.52 -16.15 -4.00
C VAL A 575 6.07 -16.68 -2.63
N SER A 576 6.87 -16.43 -1.59
CA SER A 576 6.45 -16.78 -0.23
C SER A 576 5.15 -16.07 0.18
N ILE A 577 4.22 -16.81 0.79
CA ILE A 577 3.00 -16.25 1.41
C ILE A 577 3.30 -15.37 2.64
N GLY A 578 4.56 -15.30 3.07
CA GLY A 578 5.05 -14.30 4.04
C GLY A 578 5.14 -12.89 3.47
N ASN A 579 5.10 -12.74 2.15
CA ASN A 579 5.07 -11.44 1.50
C ASN A 579 3.66 -10.84 1.57
N GLN A 580 3.41 -10.01 2.59
CA GLN A 580 2.03 -9.59 2.96
C GLN A 580 1.84 -8.07 2.99
N THR A 581 2.79 -7.30 2.47
CA THR A 581 2.66 -5.84 2.42
C THR A 581 1.85 -5.44 1.19
N GLY A 582 0.85 -4.56 1.35
CA GLY A 582 -0.06 -4.22 0.26
C GLY A 582 -0.80 -5.48 -0.21
N GLU A 583 -0.87 -5.68 -1.53
CA GLU A 583 -1.44 -6.89 -2.14
C GLU A 583 -0.58 -8.13 -1.90
N GLY A 584 0.72 -8.01 -1.62
CA GLY A 584 1.59 -9.13 -1.28
C GLY A 584 1.50 -10.32 -2.24
N TRP A 585 1.58 -11.54 -1.72
CA TRP A 585 1.48 -12.78 -2.52
C TRP A 585 0.15 -12.90 -3.29
N PHE A 586 -0.91 -12.20 -2.85
CA PHE A 586 -2.23 -12.30 -3.47
C PHE A 586 -2.25 -11.75 -4.90
N LEU A 587 -1.43 -10.75 -5.23
CA LEU A 587 -1.30 -10.28 -6.62
C LEU A 587 -0.80 -11.39 -7.56
N THR A 588 0.18 -12.19 -7.12
CA THR A 588 0.66 -13.34 -7.89
C THR A 588 -0.43 -14.42 -7.99
N GLY A 589 -1.19 -14.64 -6.92
CA GLY A 589 -2.35 -15.54 -6.92
C GLY A 589 -3.42 -15.14 -7.92
N GLU A 590 -3.74 -13.85 -8.02
CA GLU A 590 -4.69 -13.33 -9.03
C GLU A 590 -4.20 -13.57 -10.46
N MET A 591 -2.89 -13.40 -10.73
CA MET A 591 -2.33 -13.71 -12.05
C MET A 591 -2.48 -15.20 -12.39
N LEU A 592 -2.21 -16.09 -11.43
CA LEU A 592 -2.34 -17.53 -11.60
C LEU A 592 -3.81 -17.95 -11.79
N GLU A 593 -4.74 -17.35 -11.03
CA GLU A 593 -6.18 -17.55 -11.24
C GLU A 593 -6.61 -17.18 -12.65
N LEU A 594 -6.14 -16.05 -13.17
CA LEU A 594 -6.48 -15.61 -14.52
C LEU A 594 -5.93 -16.58 -15.58
N ILE A 595 -4.71 -17.08 -15.41
CA ILE A 595 -4.13 -18.09 -16.30
C ILE A 595 -4.99 -19.38 -16.25
N GLU A 596 -5.25 -19.91 -15.05
CA GLU A 596 -6.03 -21.15 -14.84
C GLU A 596 -7.47 -21.03 -15.40
N THR A 597 -8.09 -19.86 -15.28
CA THR A 597 -9.47 -19.61 -15.72
C THR A 597 -9.59 -19.13 -17.17
N GLY A 598 -8.50 -19.17 -17.94
CA GLY A 598 -8.52 -18.94 -19.39
C GLY A 598 -8.48 -17.46 -19.81
N ALA A 599 -7.86 -16.60 -19.00
CA ALA A 599 -7.51 -15.21 -19.32
C ALA A 599 -5.98 -14.99 -19.21
N PRO A 600 -5.16 -15.70 -20.01
CA PRO A 600 -3.69 -15.70 -19.86
C PRO A 600 -3.03 -14.40 -20.34
N ASN A 601 -3.76 -13.53 -21.04
CA ASN A 601 -3.29 -12.19 -21.35
C ASN A 601 -3.56 -11.30 -20.14
N ILE A 602 -2.53 -10.72 -19.53
CA ILE A 602 -2.69 -9.99 -18.26
C ILE A 602 -2.05 -8.62 -18.37
N VAL A 603 -2.81 -7.59 -18.01
CA VAL A 603 -2.28 -6.25 -17.76
C VAL A 603 -2.13 -6.06 -16.26
N CYS A 604 -0.88 -6.00 -15.81
CA CYS A 604 -0.54 -5.62 -14.45
C CYS A 604 -0.45 -4.09 -14.36
N THR A 605 -1.46 -3.46 -13.74
CA THR A 605 -1.55 -2.03 -13.54
C THR A 605 -0.66 -1.61 -12.37
N GLN A 606 0.49 -1.02 -12.68
CA GLN A 606 1.53 -0.68 -11.73
C GLN A 606 1.59 0.84 -11.51
N PRO A 607 1.21 1.35 -10.33
CA PRO A 607 1.40 2.77 -10.05
C PRO A 607 2.86 3.10 -9.75
N PHE A 608 3.27 4.33 -10.08
CA PHE A 608 4.53 4.90 -9.61
C PHE A 608 4.62 4.81 -8.08
N GLY A 609 5.80 4.38 -7.61
CA GLY A 609 6.10 4.20 -6.20
C GLY A 609 5.41 2.99 -5.54
N CYS A 610 4.69 2.14 -6.26
CA CYS A 610 4.06 0.98 -5.62
C CYS A 610 5.09 -0.07 -5.15
N LEU A 611 5.36 -0.07 -3.84
CA LEU A 611 6.30 -1.00 -3.20
C LEU A 611 5.96 -2.48 -3.45
N PRO A 612 4.72 -2.95 -3.19
CA PRO A 612 4.41 -4.37 -3.37
C PRO A 612 4.48 -4.77 -4.84
N ASN A 613 3.89 -3.99 -5.75
CA ASN A 613 3.80 -4.33 -7.17
C ASN A 613 5.18 -4.44 -7.84
N HIS A 614 6.18 -3.66 -7.38
CA HIS A 614 7.57 -3.81 -7.83
C HIS A 614 8.14 -5.22 -7.57
N VAL A 615 7.75 -5.85 -6.45
CA VAL A 615 8.25 -7.16 -6.05
C VAL A 615 7.34 -8.28 -6.56
N VAL A 616 6.07 -8.26 -6.14
CA VAL A 616 5.12 -9.36 -6.36
C VAL A 616 4.31 -9.24 -7.66
N GLY A 617 4.36 -8.08 -8.31
CA GLY A 617 3.76 -7.86 -9.62
C GLY A 617 4.80 -8.06 -10.71
N LYS A 618 5.71 -7.09 -10.88
CA LYS A 618 6.76 -7.13 -11.91
C LYS A 618 7.81 -8.21 -11.68
N GLY A 619 8.25 -8.41 -10.44
CA GLY A 619 9.35 -9.32 -10.09
C GLY A 619 9.05 -10.81 -10.32
N VAL A 620 7.78 -11.19 -10.46
CA VAL A 620 7.37 -12.59 -10.72
C VAL A 620 7.07 -12.88 -12.20
N ILE A 621 6.95 -11.86 -13.05
CA ILE A 621 6.51 -12.03 -14.45
C ILE A 621 7.42 -12.98 -15.22
N LYS A 622 8.74 -12.87 -15.03
CA LYS A 622 9.73 -13.73 -15.70
C LYS A 622 9.49 -15.20 -15.38
N GLU A 623 9.32 -15.50 -14.10
CA GLU A 623 9.10 -16.86 -13.61
C GLU A 623 7.72 -17.40 -14.04
N LEU A 624 6.67 -16.58 -13.94
CA LEU A 624 5.34 -16.98 -14.41
C LEU A 624 5.34 -17.32 -15.90
N ARG A 625 6.01 -16.54 -16.75
CA ARG A 625 6.12 -16.84 -18.19
C ARG A 625 6.95 -18.08 -18.48
N ARG A 626 7.91 -18.43 -17.61
CA ARG A 626 8.72 -19.65 -17.72
C ARG A 626 7.86 -20.88 -17.47
N SER A 627 7.05 -20.86 -16.41
CA SER A 627 6.19 -21.98 -16.00
C SER A 627 4.87 -22.05 -16.79
N HIS A 628 4.40 -20.92 -17.32
CA HIS A 628 3.17 -20.79 -18.11
C HIS A 628 3.48 -20.11 -19.46
N PRO A 629 3.94 -20.86 -20.48
CA PRO A 629 4.29 -20.29 -21.79
C PRO A 629 3.13 -19.59 -22.52
N GLU A 630 1.89 -19.92 -22.18
CA GLU A 630 0.67 -19.26 -22.66
C GLU A 630 0.46 -17.87 -22.07
N ALA A 631 1.10 -17.56 -20.93
CA ALA A 631 0.90 -16.31 -20.21
C ALA A 631 1.53 -15.12 -20.94
N ASN A 632 0.69 -14.17 -21.32
CA ASN A 632 1.08 -12.93 -21.99
C ASN A 632 0.86 -11.74 -21.04
N ILE A 633 1.78 -11.59 -20.09
CA ILE A 633 1.67 -10.61 -19.00
C ILE A 633 2.46 -9.35 -19.32
N ILE A 634 1.86 -8.17 -19.30
CA ILE A 634 2.58 -6.88 -19.41
C ILE A 634 2.41 -6.06 -18.13
N ALA A 635 3.47 -5.36 -17.71
CA ALA A 635 3.38 -4.32 -16.70
C ALA A 635 3.18 -2.95 -17.37
N VAL A 636 2.15 -2.23 -16.94
CA VAL A 636 1.83 -0.88 -17.42
C VAL A 636 1.96 0.10 -16.26
N ASP A 637 2.91 1.02 -16.41
CA ASP A 637 3.21 2.03 -15.40
C ASP A 637 2.20 3.20 -15.49
N TYR A 638 1.58 3.52 -14.36
CA TYR A 638 0.64 4.63 -14.18
C TYR A 638 1.23 5.69 -13.25
N ASP A 639 1.31 6.92 -13.75
CA ASP A 639 1.94 8.07 -13.10
C ASP A 639 1.35 9.37 -13.66
N PRO A 640 1.30 10.50 -12.91
CA PRO A 640 0.78 11.77 -13.42
C PRO A 640 1.53 12.31 -14.65
N SER A 641 2.80 11.93 -14.81
CA SER A 641 3.66 12.37 -15.92
C SER A 641 3.74 11.38 -17.08
N ALA A 642 3.25 10.14 -16.89
CA ALA A 642 3.32 9.11 -17.92
C ALA A 642 2.41 9.45 -19.11
N SER A 643 2.93 9.25 -20.32
CA SER A 643 2.14 9.42 -21.53
C SER A 643 1.08 8.31 -21.64
N GLU A 644 -0.19 8.69 -21.68
CA GLU A 644 -1.33 7.80 -21.97
C GLU A 644 -1.12 7.04 -23.28
N VAL A 645 -0.48 7.67 -24.28
CA VAL A 645 -0.17 7.05 -25.58
C VAL A 645 0.79 5.87 -25.42
N ASN A 646 1.78 5.96 -24.52
CA ASN A 646 2.71 4.87 -24.27
C ASN A 646 2.00 3.67 -23.64
N GLN A 647 1.11 3.91 -22.68
CA GLN A 647 0.31 2.87 -22.03
C GLN A 647 -0.61 2.19 -23.06
N LEU A 648 -1.31 2.98 -23.87
CA LEU A 648 -2.16 2.51 -24.95
C LEU A 648 -1.40 1.63 -25.95
N ASN A 649 -0.22 2.07 -26.39
CA ASN A 649 0.60 1.34 -27.34
C ASN A 649 1.04 -0.03 -26.79
N ARG A 650 1.43 -0.10 -25.52
CA ARG A 650 1.78 -1.39 -24.86
C ARG A 650 0.58 -2.34 -24.83
N ILE A 651 -0.59 -1.85 -24.47
CA ILE A 651 -1.83 -2.65 -24.44
C ILE A 651 -2.19 -3.13 -25.85
N LYS A 652 -2.10 -2.27 -26.87
CA LYS A 652 -2.36 -2.65 -28.26
C LYS A 652 -1.40 -3.71 -28.80
N LEU A 653 -0.11 -3.60 -28.48
CA LEU A 653 0.89 -4.61 -28.86
C LEU A 653 0.61 -5.97 -28.21
N MET A 654 0.22 -5.97 -26.93
CA MET A 654 -0.21 -7.17 -26.23
C MET A 654 -1.46 -7.78 -26.88
N LEU A 655 -2.47 -6.96 -27.21
CA LEU A 655 -3.70 -7.41 -27.88
C LEU A 655 -3.46 -7.96 -29.28
N ALA A 656 -2.52 -7.38 -30.05
CA ALA A 656 -2.13 -7.91 -31.35
C ALA A 656 -1.58 -9.35 -31.22
N THR A 657 -0.80 -9.60 -30.17
CA THR A 657 -0.28 -10.93 -29.85
C THR A 657 -1.40 -11.87 -29.40
N ALA A 658 -2.31 -11.38 -28.55
CA ALA A 658 -3.47 -12.13 -28.08
C ALA A 658 -4.38 -12.58 -29.24
N ASN A 659 -4.67 -11.69 -30.19
CA ASN A 659 -5.47 -11.98 -31.38
C ASN A 659 -4.78 -13.00 -32.30
N LYS A 660 -3.46 -12.88 -32.48
CA LYS A 660 -2.68 -13.87 -33.25
C LYS A 660 -2.72 -15.26 -32.62
N ASN A 661 -2.61 -15.34 -31.30
CA ASN A 661 -2.70 -16.62 -30.56
C ASN A 661 -4.11 -17.20 -30.62
N LEU A 662 -5.14 -16.37 -30.53
CA LEU A 662 -6.54 -16.78 -30.66
C LEU A 662 -6.82 -17.37 -32.06
N ALA A 663 -6.33 -16.72 -33.12
CA ALA A 663 -6.48 -17.20 -34.50
C ALA A 663 -5.83 -18.58 -34.71
N LYS A 664 -4.60 -18.77 -34.22
CA LYS A 664 -3.90 -20.07 -34.28
C LYS A 664 -4.68 -21.18 -33.57
N ASN A 665 -5.21 -20.91 -32.38
CA ASN A 665 -5.96 -21.92 -31.63
C ASN A 665 -7.30 -22.26 -32.29
N SER A 666 -7.93 -21.30 -32.97
CA SER A 666 -9.12 -21.53 -33.79
C SER A 666 -8.83 -22.38 -35.03
N GLU A 667 -7.67 -22.25 -35.65
CA GLU A 667 -7.25 -23.06 -36.80
C GLU A 667 -6.89 -24.52 -36.43
N VAL A 668 -6.41 -24.75 -35.21
CA VAL A 668 -6.05 -26.11 -34.71
C VAL A 668 -7.27 -26.89 -34.20
N THR A 669 -8.39 -26.20 -33.90
CA THR A 669 -9.62 -26.80 -33.36
C THR A 669 -10.77 -26.93 -34.37
N ALA A 670 -10.56 -26.41 -35.59
CA ALA A 670 -11.41 -26.64 -36.76
C ALA A 670 -10.86 -27.80 -37.59
#